data_AF-A0A2M7K7S7-F1
#
_entry.id   AF-A0A2M7K7S7-F1
#
_cell.length_a   1.000
_cell.length_b   1.000
_cell.length_c   1.000
_cell.angle_alpha   90.00
_cell.angle_beta   90.00
_cell.angle_gamma   90.00
#
_symmetry.space_group_name_H-M   'P 1'
#
loop_
_entity.id
_entity.type
_entity.pdbx_description
1 polymer ?
#
loop_
_entity_poly.entity_id
_entity_poly.type
_entity_poly.pdbx_seq_one_letter_code
_entity_poly.pdbx_strand_id
1 'polypeptide(L)'
;MKINIIKFAIILITIVYSNFTFSQKIICTDCHENLISNSVHNKIVKCSDCHKDILSDNHEKGSAKTVNCTNCHAALNKQMNNDVHINIMNVDEKKAPTCKTCHGTHQIKSPSKVENKQKTYCSKCHKTEVLKSIYHSNKGENESCNKCHNEILHKSELEKSVHSKLSCSNCHSYVVNNIDNHKKAPKDGILADCYLCHSDIAKEHKESIHGLSLTEGINEAAQCWDCHGSHSIVTITNKNSLIYPTNLVKTCGKCHDNPEFIKKHSFAVKMPGKMYSKSIHGEIVASGKDAATCITCHGSHDIKNRIQEGSKIASVNIPNTCEQCHKKVVDEYKQSIHWIAVKKGVRESPSCNDCHSEHSMQAINPSNKREAIKRIQSNTCLQCHQNLLLSERYGLSSNSAGNYEDSYHGLASLRGDKNAAMCVDCHEVHKILPKDNPASSINKNNIVNTCKKCHKNATDIFANSYSHVSQVASAKNIEDIIKTIYIWLIVIVVGWMFLHNLAILFHEIVVRYKKSKTEIRIPRFTKNELFQHTVLLTSFIVLAITGFQLKYPDSWFGRGLYALGFDEVIRQWVHRISAVIMIALSVYHAIYLIITSRGRDVLKGLFPKISDIYQAINNMLFYIHLKKKQPEFDNYNYMEKLEYWALIWGTLIMGITGLILWFPTIVGTWAPVWLIKVSQIIHFYEAILATLAIIIWHWFFVIFHPSEYPLNFVSINGTMPVVHYKEEHKLKFYNVIVEWLEVKKGIRNSKKQNNFTKLFVSSIEKNGITMDAFVQNELNSDKELNLFVKGKGLL
;
A
#
# COMPACT_ATOMS: atom_id res chain seq x y z
N MET A 1 36.33 126.43 -61.53
CA MET A 1 36.71 126.87 -60.17
C MET A 1 35.63 127.81 -59.67
N LYS A 2 34.78 127.58 -58.67
CA LYS A 2 34.80 126.70 -57.49
C LYS A 2 33.71 125.63 -57.57
N ILE A 3 34.12 124.44 -57.20
CA ILE A 3 33.36 123.20 -57.10
C ILE A 3 32.62 123.22 -55.75
N ASN A 4 31.69 122.28 -55.60
CA ASN A 4 31.67 121.39 -54.43
C ASN A 4 30.80 121.82 -53.25
N ILE A 5 29.72 121.05 -53.05
CA ILE A 5 29.51 120.15 -51.89
C ILE A 5 28.01 119.94 -51.62
N ILE A 6 27.15 120.91 -51.93
CA ILE A 6 25.75 120.86 -51.43
C ILE A 6 24.83 119.97 -52.27
N LYS A 7 24.94 119.94 -53.60
CA LYS A 7 24.08 119.10 -54.46
C LYS A 7 24.50 117.63 -54.54
N PHE A 8 25.77 117.32 -54.27
CA PHE A 8 26.24 115.92 -54.16
C PHE A 8 25.92 115.33 -52.78
N ALA A 9 25.88 116.15 -51.71
CA ALA A 9 25.45 115.72 -50.39
C ALA A 9 23.97 115.30 -50.35
N ILE A 10 23.07 115.96 -51.08
CA ILE A 10 21.63 115.65 -51.04
C ILE A 10 21.28 114.33 -51.76
N ILE A 11 22.02 113.97 -52.82
CA ILE A 11 21.84 112.69 -53.54
C ILE A 11 22.55 111.54 -52.80
N LEU A 12 23.68 111.80 -52.12
CA LEU A 12 24.31 110.78 -51.27
C LEU A 12 23.50 110.52 -49.99
N ILE A 13 22.84 111.53 -49.42
CA ILE A 13 21.99 111.38 -48.22
C ILE A 13 20.70 110.60 -48.53
N THR A 14 20.15 110.67 -49.74
CA THR A 14 18.96 109.89 -50.12
C THR A 14 19.28 108.43 -50.52
N ILE A 15 20.51 108.14 -50.95
CA ILE A 15 20.97 106.76 -51.22
C ILE A 15 21.47 106.06 -49.93
N VAL A 16 21.91 106.82 -48.92
CA VAL A 16 22.32 106.25 -47.61
C VAL A 16 21.14 106.03 -46.66
N TYR A 17 20.02 106.76 -46.80
CA TYR A 17 18.84 106.58 -45.92
C TYR A 17 17.82 105.52 -46.38
N SER A 18 18.00 104.87 -47.54
CA SER A 18 17.09 103.80 -48.01
C SER A 18 17.59 102.38 -47.74
N ASN A 19 18.76 102.19 -47.11
CA ASN A 19 19.29 100.87 -46.73
C ASN A 19 19.45 100.67 -45.22
N PHE A 20 18.65 101.36 -44.41
CA PHE A 20 18.31 100.84 -43.08
C PHE A 20 17.08 99.94 -43.21
N THR A 21 17.26 98.77 -43.83
CA THR A 21 16.55 97.61 -43.29
C THR A 21 17.10 97.46 -41.89
N PHE A 22 16.32 97.90 -40.89
CA PHE A 22 16.40 97.27 -39.58
C PHE A 22 16.39 95.78 -39.88
N SER A 23 17.54 95.11 -39.72
CA SER A 23 17.49 93.70 -39.38
C SER A 23 16.74 93.72 -38.06
N GLN A 24 15.42 93.55 -38.11
CA GLN A 24 14.71 93.00 -36.99
C GLN A 24 15.58 91.83 -36.55
N LYS A 25 16.00 91.86 -35.30
CA LYS A 25 16.63 90.72 -34.68
C LYS A 25 15.56 89.65 -34.77
N ILE A 26 15.62 88.79 -35.78
CA ILE A 26 14.60 87.79 -36.03
C ILE A 26 14.60 86.92 -34.77
N ILE A 27 13.58 87.06 -33.96
CA ILE A 27 13.44 86.26 -32.75
C ILE A 27 12.98 84.89 -33.24
N CYS A 28 13.39 83.79 -32.60
CA CYS A 28 13.00 82.44 -33.05
C CYS A 28 11.49 82.30 -33.33
N THR A 29 10.64 83.11 -32.67
CA THR A 29 9.19 83.22 -32.85
C THR A 29 8.72 83.73 -34.22
N ASP A 30 9.62 84.31 -35.00
CA ASP A 30 9.32 84.87 -36.32
C ASP A 30 9.33 83.77 -37.39
N CYS A 31 10.12 82.70 -37.18
CA CYS A 31 10.20 81.53 -38.07
C CYS A 31 9.60 80.26 -37.45
N HIS A 32 9.50 80.19 -36.12
CA HIS A 32 8.83 79.11 -35.40
C HIS A 32 7.59 79.68 -34.72
N GLU A 33 6.43 79.03 -34.87
CA GLU A 33 5.24 79.38 -34.08
C GLU A 33 5.59 79.46 -32.59
N ASN A 34 4.87 80.26 -31.80
CA ASN A 34 5.18 80.46 -30.39
C ASN A 34 4.93 79.17 -29.56
N LEU A 35 5.85 78.22 -29.68
CA LEU A 35 5.80 76.86 -29.14
C LEU A 35 5.73 76.87 -27.61
N ILE A 36 6.25 77.93 -26.99
CA ILE A 36 6.25 78.14 -25.55
C ILE A 36 5.16 79.08 -25.04
N SER A 37 4.22 79.52 -25.89
CA SER A 37 3.13 80.44 -25.53
C SER A 37 2.40 80.04 -24.23
N ASN A 38 2.16 78.74 -24.06
CA ASN A 38 1.47 78.14 -22.90
C ASN A 38 2.41 77.68 -21.78
N SER A 39 3.72 77.93 -21.90
CA SER A 39 4.70 77.60 -20.87
C SER A 39 4.85 78.71 -19.83
N VAL A 40 5.16 78.32 -18.60
CA VAL A 40 5.59 79.24 -17.54
C VAL A 40 6.86 79.99 -17.87
N HIS A 41 7.66 79.45 -18.77
CA HIS A 41 8.95 79.97 -19.18
C HIS A 41 8.84 81.08 -20.24
N ASN A 42 7.67 81.21 -20.91
CA ASN A 42 7.43 82.15 -22.01
C ASN A 42 7.86 83.60 -21.73
N LYS A 43 7.63 84.08 -20.50
CA LYS A 43 7.90 85.48 -20.13
C LYS A 43 9.26 85.68 -19.45
N ILE A 44 10.00 84.61 -19.18
CA ILE A 44 11.19 84.64 -18.28
C ILE A 44 12.45 84.21 -19.02
N VAL A 45 12.35 83.28 -19.97
CA VAL A 45 13.49 82.76 -20.74
C VAL A 45 13.20 82.81 -22.24
N LYS A 46 14.23 83.13 -23.01
CA LYS A 46 14.20 83.13 -24.48
C LYS A 46 14.57 81.75 -25.00
N CYS A 47 14.21 81.46 -26.24
CA CYS A 47 14.52 80.18 -26.88
C CYS A 47 16.03 79.87 -26.85
N SER A 48 16.88 80.89 -27.02
CA SER A 48 18.35 80.80 -26.96
C SER A 48 18.92 80.44 -25.58
N ASP A 49 18.17 80.69 -24.50
CA ASP A 49 18.60 80.36 -23.14
C ASP A 49 18.50 78.85 -22.89
N CYS A 50 17.55 78.19 -23.59
CA CYS A 50 17.35 76.76 -23.59
C CYS A 50 18.19 76.05 -24.67
N HIS A 51 18.26 76.62 -25.86
CA HIS A 51 18.97 76.08 -27.03
C HIS A 51 20.25 76.87 -27.34
N LYS A 52 21.20 76.88 -26.40
CA LYS A 52 22.50 77.56 -26.56
C LYS A 52 23.36 76.99 -27.68
N ASP A 53 23.00 75.80 -28.16
CA ASP A 53 23.65 75.09 -29.26
C ASP A 53 23.25 75.61 -30.64
N ILE A 54 22.15 76.39 -30.74
CA ILE A 54 21.77 77.07 -31.97
C ILE A 54 22.47 78.42 -32.00
N LEU A 55 23.51 78.51 -32.84
CA LEU A 55 24.36 79.70 -32.97
C LEU A 55 24.05 80.54 -34.22
N SER A 56 23.19 80.04 -35.13
CA SER A 56 22.86 80.72 -36.39
C SER A 56 21.43 80.47 -36.85
N ASP A 57 20.89 81.42 -37.61
CA ASP A 57 19.51 81.42 -38.11
C ASP A 57 19.26 80.33 -39.17
N ASN A 58 20.29 79.96 -39.94
CA ASN A 58 20.25 78.81 -40.85
C ASN A 58 20.62 77.52 -40.10
N HIS A 59 19.61 76.73 -39.75
CA HIS A 59 19.79 75.45 -39.08
C HIS A 59 18.79 74.41 -39.61
N GLU A 60 19.19 73.14 -39.65
CA GLU A 60 18.32 72.06 -40.10
C GLU A 60 17.17 71.83 -39.12
N LYS A 61 16.00 71.44 -39.63
CA LYS A 61 14.82 71.16 -38.80
C LYS A 61 15.13 70.00 -37.85
N GLY A 62 15.19 70.30 -36.55
CA GLY A 62 15.52 69.32 -35.50
C GLY A 62 16.99 69.30 -35.06
N SER A 63 17.82 70.23 -35.53
CA SER A 63 19.22 70.37 -35.13
C SER A 63 19.42 70.83 -33.66
N ALA A 64 18.34 71.28 -33.02
CA ALA A 64 18.34 71.72 -31.63
C ALA A 64 18.55 70.52 -30.67
N LYS A 65 19.66 70.53 -29.93
CA LYS A 65 19.96 69.53 -28.91
C LYS A 65 18.94 69.59 -27.78
N THR A 66 18.78 68.46 -27.09
CA THR A 66 17.91 68.34 -25.93
C THR A 66 18.36 69.23 -24.79
N VAL A 67 17.45 70.05 -24.28
CA VAL A 67 17.69 71.00 -23.19
C VAL A 67 17.75 70.28 -21.85
N ASN A 68 18.79 70.56 -21.06
CA ASN A 68 18.92 70.03 -19.70
C ASN A 68 18.31 71.00 -18.68
N CYS A 69 17.10 70.70 -18.20
CA CYS A 69 16.38 71.51 -17.22
C CYS A 69 17.12 71.67 -15.88
N THR A 70 18.01 70.73 -15.53
CA THR A 70 18.70 70.71 -14.23
C THR A 70 19.71 71.84 -14.05
N ASN A 71 20.19 72.43 -15.15
CA ASN A 71 21.12 73.57 -15.13
C ASN A 71 20.53 74.80 -14.44
N CYS A 72 19.20 74.98 -14.51
CA CYS A 72 18.50 76.09 -13.85
C CYS A 72 17.65 75.61 -12.65
N HIS A 73 17.26 74.32 -12.63
CA HIS A 73 16.46 73.70 -11.57
C HIS A 73 17.26 72.73 -10.68
N ALA A 74 18.48 73.11 -10.30
CA ALA A 74 19.38 72.23 -9.53
C ALA A 74 18.79 71.74 -8.19
N ALA A 75 18.00 72.58 -7.51
CA ALA A 75 17.33 72.20 -6.26
C ALA A 75 16.24 71.13 -6.47
N LEU A 76 15.48 71.21 -7.56
CA LEU A 76 14.45 70.21 -7.92
C LEU A 76 15.10 68.89 -8.39
N ASN A 77 16.25 68.98 -9.05
CA ASN A 77 17.02 67.80 -9.45
C ASN A 77 17.47 66.96 -8.23
N LYS A 78 17.89 67.62 -7.15
CA LYS A 78 18.25 66.93 -5.89
C LYS A 78 17.07 66.19 -5.27
N GLN A 79 15.85 66.71 -5.41
CA GLN A 79 14.63 66.04 -4.91
C GLN A 79 14.28 64.80 -5.75
N MET A 80 14.44 64.87 -7.07
CA MET A 80 14.14 63.76 -7.98
C MET A 80 15.12 62.58 -7.83
N ASN A 81 16.38 62.84 -7.47
CA ASN A 81 17.41 61.80 -7.28
C ASN A 81 17.10 60.78 -6.17
N ASN A 82 16.16 61.08 -5.29
CA ASN A 82 15.75 60.19 -4.18
C ASN A 82 14.43 59.47 -4.44
N ASP A 83 13.88 59.57 -5.65
CA ASP A 83 12.62 58.95 -6.04
C ASP A 83 12.84 57.58 -6.71
N VAL A 84 11.84 56.69 -6.65
CA VAL A 84 11.80 55.40 -7.33
C VAL A 84 12.05 55.54 -8.84
N HIS A 85 11.64 56.66 -9.44
CA HIS A 85 11.81 56.95 -10.86
C HIS A 85 13.27 57.02 -11.32
N ILE A 86 14.19 57.59 -10.52
CA ILE A 86 15.63 57.63 -10.84
C ILE A 86 16.29 56.26 -10.62
N ASN A 87 15.79 55.48 -9.66
CA ASN A 87 16.30 54.13 -9.45
C ASN A 87 15.95 53.19 -10.61
N ILE A 88 14.77 53.36 -11.21
CA ILE A 88 14.41 52.68 -12.48
C ILE A 88 15.36 53.13 -13.60
N MET A 89 15.75 54.41 -13.64
CA MET A 89 16.67 54.96 -14.67
C MET A 89 18.06 54.33 -14.59
N ASN A 90 18.54 54.05 -13.37
CA ASN A 90 19.83 53.40 -13.13
C ASN A 90 19.85 51.90 -13.51
N VAL A 91 18.67 51.27 -13.64
CA VAL A 91 18.52 49.86 -14.03
C VAL A 91 18.22 49.72 -15.52
N ASP A 92 17.34 50.55 -16.06
CA ASP A 92 16.99 50.61 -17.49
C ASP A 92 16.53 52.04 -17.84
N GLU A 93 17.45 52.82 -18.42
CA GLU A 93 17.25 54.24 -18.77
C GLU A 93 16.01 54.47 -19.65
N LYS A 94 15.62 53.48 -20.46
CA LYS A 94 14.49 53.59 -21.39
C LYS A 94 13.12 53.49 -20.71
N LYS A 95 13.06 52.98 -19.48
CA LYS A 95 11.80 52.73 -18.75
C LYS A 95 11.46 53.81 -17.71
N ALA A 96 12.41 54.67 -17.36
CA ALA A 96 12.21 55.70 -16.36
C ALA A 96 11.56 56.98 -16.93
N PRO A 97 10.57 57.56 -16.23
CA PRO A 97 10.03 58.86 -16.63
C PRO A 97 11.05 59.97 -16.35
N THR A 98 11.26 60.83 -17.35
CA THR A 98 12.11 62.03 -17.23
C THR A 98 11.27 63.27 -16.92
N CYS A 99 11.92 64.40 -16.62
CA CYS A 99 11.21 65.68 -16.47
C CYS A 99 10.33 65.99 -17.70
N LYS A 100 10.82 65.65 -18.91
CA LYS A 100 10.07 65.79 -20.17
C LYS A 100 8.86 64.87 -20.25
N THR A 101 8.96 63.65 -19.72
CA THR A 101 7.84 62.69 -19.71
C THR A 101 6.64 63.23 -18.94
N CYS A 102 6.90 63.86 -17.80
CA CYS A 102 5.85 64.45 -16.97
C CYS A 102 5.43 65.85 -17.46
N HIS A 103 6.38 66.78 -17.57
CA HIS A 103 6.11 68.20 -17.83
C HIS A 103 6.04 68.59 -19.31
N GLY A 104 6.47 67.72 -20.23
CA GLY A 104 6.67 68.07 -21.64
C GLY A 104 7.93 68.91 -21.86
N THR A 105 8.09 69.46 -23.07
CA THR A 105 9.23 70.32 -23.43
C THR A 105 8.81 71.79 -23.56
N HIS A 106 7.96 72.11 -24.53
CA HIS A 106 7.64 73.49 -24.87
C HIS A 106 6.35 74.01 -24.23
N GLN A 107 5.49 73.16 -23.66
CA GLN A 107 4.23 73.57 -23.04
C GLN A 107 4.18 73.31 -21.52
N ILE A 108 5.31 73.52 -20.85
CA ILE A 108 5.46 73.22 -19.41
C ILE A 108 4.59 74.18 -18.57
N LYS A 109 3.63 73.64 -17.81
CA LYS A 109 2.79 74.41 -16.87
C LYS A 109 3.38 74.39 -15.45
N SER A 110 3.16 75.46 -14.69
CA SER A 110 3.59 75.55 -13.29
C SER A 110 2.85 74.49 -12.49
N PRO A 111 3.51 73.72 -11.63
CA PRO A 111 2.84 72.82 -10.71
C PRO A 111 1.74 73.52 -9.90
N SER A 112 1.87 74.81 -9.59
CA SER A 112 0.88 75.58 -8.81
C SER A 112 -0.39 75.93 -9.59
N LYS A 113 -0.33 75.89 -10.93
CA LYS A 113 -1.44 76.26 -11.83
C LYS A 113 -2.17 75.04 -12.43
N VAL A 114 -1.88 73.85 -11.94
CA VAL A 114 -2.53 72.61 -12.37
C VAL A 114 -3.47 72.14 -11.27
N GLU A 115 -4.79 72.18 -11.54
CA GLU A 115 -5.84 71.85 -10.57
C GLU A 115 -5.78 70.39 -10.11
N ASN A 116 -5.50 69.43 -11.02
CA ASN A 116 -5.36 68.02 -10.68
C ASN A 116 -4.02 67.47 -11.16
N LYS A 117 -2.97 67.72 -10.36
CA LYS A 117 -1.58 67.40 -10.69
C LYS A 117 -1.39 65.89 -10.88
N GLN A 118 -2.03 65.09 -10.05
CA GLN A 118 -1.96 63.62 -10.08
C GLN A 118 -2.54 63.06 -11.38
N LYS A 119 -3.74 63.52 -11.79
CA LYS A 119 -4.37 63.14 -13.06
C LYS A 119 -3.63 63.68 -14.29
N THR A 120 -2.87 64.77 -14.14
CA THR A 120 -2.16 65.36 -15.29
C THR A 120 -0.81 64.70 -15.52
N TYR A 121 -0.09 64.39 -14.44
CA TYR A 121 1.30 63.96 -14.53
C TYR A 121 1.48 62.47 -14.19
N CYS A 122 0.91 62.01 -13.08
CA CYS A 122 1.13 60.65 -12.60
C CYS A 122 0.32 59.62 -13.42
N SER A 123 -0.91 59.92 -13.81
CA SER A 123 -1.76 58.96 -14.55
C SER A 123 -1.37 58.76 -16.01
N LYS A 124 -0.37 59.50 -16.52
CA LYS A 124 0.27 59.18 -17.81
C LYS A 124 0.90 57.79 -17.79
N CYS A 125 1.36 57.35 -16.62
CA CYS A 125 1.97 56.04 -16.42
C CYS A 125 1.18 55.18 -15.42
N HIS A 126 0.60 55.77 -14.36
CA HIS A 126 -0.17 55.05 -13.34
C HIS A 126 -1.69 55.11 -13.61
N LYS A 127 -2.20 54.14 -14.38
CA LYS A 127 -3.60 54.12 -14.85
C LYS A 127 -4.64 53.65 -13.81
N THR A 128 -4.21 53.07 -12.69
CA THR A 128 -5.05 52.59 -11.58
C THR A 128 -4.81 53.44 -10.32
N GLU A 129 -5.82 53.59 -9.44
CA GLU A 129 -5.82 54.48 -8.24
C GLU A 129 -4.80 54.14 -7.13
N VAL A 130 -3.62 53.61 -7.47
CA VAL A 130 -2.56 53.27 -6.50
C VAL A 130 -1.84 54.53 -5.95
N LEU A 131 -2.31 55.74 -6.26
CA LEU A 131 -1.65 56.99 -5.89
C LEU A 131 -2.05 57.56 -4.52
N LYS A 132 -2.90 56.88 -3.74
CA LYS A 132 -3.22 57.33 -2.37
C LYS A 132 -2.23 56.74 -1.35
N SER A 133 -1.10 57.44 -1.25
CA SER A 133 -0.11 57.45 -0.15
C SER A 133 0.89 56.28 -0.08
N ILE A 134 1.93 56.47 0.75
CA ILE A 134 3.03 55.59 1.19
C ILE A 134 4.29 55.35 0.32
N TYR A 135 4.45 55.82 -0.93
CA TYR A 135 5.65 55.47 -1.74
C TYR A 135 6.55 56.63 -2.21
N HIS A 136 6.12 57.89 -2.06
CA HIS A 136 6.95 59.05 -2.38
C HIS A 136 7.28 59.77 -1.07
N SER A 137 8.53 59.68 -0.62
CA SER A 137 8.99 60.44 0.54
C SER A 137 9.38 61.85 0.11
N ASN A 138 8.93 62.87 0.87
CA ASN A 138 9.54 64.21 0.86
C ASN A 138 10.53 64.38 2.02
N LYS A 139 10.74 63.31 2.82
CA LYS A 139 11.60 63.31 4.01
C LYS A 139 12.39 62.01 4.02
N GLY A 140 13.72 62.14 3.95
CA GLY A 140 14.64 61.03 4.16
C GLY A 140 15.87 61.14 3.28
N GLU A 141 16.85 61.91 3.73
CA GLU A 141 18.22 61.80 3.23
C GLU A 141 18.72 60.37 3.50
N ASN A 142 19.20 59.68 2.47
CA ASN A 142 19.84 58.35 2.58
C ASN A 142 21.07 58.35 3.53
N GLU A 143 21.56 59.50 3.98
CA GLU A 143 22.61 59.63 5.00
C GLU A 143 22.16 59.29 6.43
N SER A 144 20.87 58.99 6.65
CA SER A 144 20.29 58.85 8.01
C SER A 144 20.27 57.42 8.59
N CYS A 145 20.23 56.34 7.79
CA CYS A 145 20.01 54.99 8.35
C CYS A 145 21.27 54.43 9.04
N ASN A 146 22.43 54.61 8.41
CA ASN A 146 23.72 54.07 8.90
C ASN A 146 24.19 54.75 10.20
N LYS A 147 23.65 55.93 10.54
CA LYS A 147 23.97 56.64 11.78
C LYS A 147 23.39 55.94 13.03
N CYS A 148 22.31 55.17 12.88
CA CYS A 148 21.68 54.46 13.98
C CYS A 148 21.73 52.93 13.84
N HIS A 149 21.75 52.40 12.61
CA HIS A 149 21.92 50.97 12.34
C HIS A 149 23.41 50.67 12.09
N ASN A 150 24.18 50.69 13.18
CA ASN A 150 25.64 50.71 13.17
C ASN A 150 26.28 49.29 13.04
N GLU A 151 25.75 48.44 12.15
CA GLU A 151 26.27 47.08 12.00
C GLU A 151 26.92 46.85 10.64
N ILE A 152 28.24 46.63 10.69
CA ILE A 152 29.14 46.17 9.63
C ILE A 152 28.57 44.94 8.87
N LEU A 153 27.62 44.21 9.46
CA LEU A 153 27.04 42.98 8.93
C LEU A 153 26.11 43.20 7.72
N HIS A 154 25.11 44.09 7.81
CA HIS A 154 24.10 44.19 6.74
C HIS A 154 24.59 44.89 5.48
N LYS A 155 25.48 45.89 5.61
CA LYS A 155 26.11 46.53 4.45
C LYS A 155 27.02 45.56 3.69
N SER A 156 27.81 44.75 4.41
CA SER A 156 28.67 43.73 3.79
C SER A 156 27.87 42.60 3.13
N GLU A 157 26.68 42.28 3.64
CA GLU A 157 25.77 41.31 3.02
C GLU A 157 25.12 41.85 1.76
N LEU A 158 24.66 43.11 1.76
CA LEU A 158 24.07 43.76 0.59
C LEU A 158 25.04 43.87 -0.58
N GLU A 159 26.33 44.10 -0.32
CA GLU A 159 27.38 44.09 -1.34
C GLU A 159 27.49 42.74 -2.08
N LYS A 160 27.12 41.63 -1.42
CA LYS A 160 27.12 40.28 -2.01
C LYS A 160 25.80 39.94 -2.73
N SER A 161 24.80 40.81 -2.62
CA SER A 161 23.49 40.64 -3.24
C SER A 161 23.46 41.10 -4.69
N VAL A 162 22.54 40.56 -5.46
CA VAL A 162 22.17 41.07 -6.80
C VAL A 162 21.63 42.50 -6.73
N HIS A 163 21.20 42.94 -5.55
CA HIS A 163 20.71 44.30 -5.27
C HIS A 163 21.77 45.23 -4.65
N SER A 164 23.06 44.91 -4.78
CA SER A 164 24.17 45.70 -4.20
C SER A 164 24.22 47.17 -4.61
N LYS A 165 23.58 47.53 -5.74
CA LYS A 165 23.47 48.92 -6.22
C LYS A 165 22.28 49.69 -5.65
N LEU A 166 21.38 49.03 -4.91
CA LEU A 166 20.19 49.66 -4.32
C LEU A 166 20.53 50.23 -2.93
N SER A 167 19.89 51.33 -2.57
CA SER A 167 19.95 51.91 -1.23
C SER A 167 18.89 51.31 -0.30
N CYS A 168 19.09 51.40 1.02
CA CYS A 168 18.18 50.81 2.00
C CYS A 168 16.73 51.30 1.83
N SER A 169 16.55 52.58 1.46
CA SER A 169 15.24 53.19 1.23
C SER A 169 14.47 52.61 0.06
N ASN A 170 15.16 51.97 -0.89
CA ASN A 170 14.52 51.36 -2.05
C ASN A 170 13.72 50.10 -1.68
N CYS A 171 14.17 49.35 -0.69
CA CYS A 171 13.46 48.18 -0.19
C CYS A 171 12.58 48.54 1.01
N HIS A 172 13.10 49.36 1.94
CA HIS A 172 12.46 49.74 3.19
C HIS A 172 11.60 51.02 3.06
N SER A 173 10.82 51.13 1.99
CA SER A 173 10.04 52.34 1.67
C SER A 173 9.06 52.73 2.79
N TYR A 174 8.39 51.74 3.40
CA TYR A 174 7.49 51.96 4.53
C TYR A 174 8.21 52.58 5.74
N VAL A 175 9.41 52.08 6.07
CA VAL A 175 10.22 52.58 7.19
C VAL A 175 10.64 54.02 6.97
N VAL A 176 11.08 54.36 5.76
CA VAL A 176 11.51 55.73 5.42
C VAL A 176 10.33 56.70 5.52
N ASN A 177 9.13 56.27 5.11
CA ASN A 177 7.92 57.09 5.19
C ASN A 177 7.33 57.20 6.60
N ASN A 178 7.84 56.42 7.56
CA ASN A 178 7.38 56.40 8.95
C ASN A 178 8.54 56.53 9.96
N ILE A 179 9.63 57.22 9.56
CA ILE A 179 10.89 57.26 10.31
C ILE A 179 10.74 57.78 11.76
N ASP A 180 9.79 58.70 11.99
CA ASP A 180 9.53 59.28 13.31
C ASP A 180 8.92 58.25 14.29
N ASN A 181 8.17 57.28 13.77
CA ASN A 181 7.54 56.20 14.56
C ASN A 181 8.36 54.89 14.53
N HIS A 182 9.37 54.79 13.66
CA HIS A 182 10.23 53.62 13.45
C HIS A 182 10.94 53.11 14.72
N LYS A 183 11.22 53.99 15.70
CA LYS A 183 11.89 53.61 16.96
C LYS A 183 11.01 52.79 17.93
N LYS A 184 9.68 52.89 17.84
CA LYS A 184 8.75 52.13 18.67
C LYS A 184 8.31 50.89 17.91
N ALA A 185 9.24 49.95 17.72
CA ALA A 185 9.08 48.62 17.13
C ALA A 185 7.97 48.50 16.06
N PRO A 186 8.30 48.32 14.75
CA PRO A 186 7.27 48.03 13.75
C PRO A 186 6.62 46.69 14.10
N LYS A 187 5.55 46.74 14.89
CA LYS A 187 4.55 45.68 14.92
C LYS A 187 4.00 45.66 13.49
N ASP A 188 3.96 44.47 12.90
CA ASP A 188 3.27 44.18 11.64
C ASP A 188 4.12 44.22 10.34
N GLY A 189 5.32 43.63 10.38
CA GLY A 189 5.80 42.77 9.27
C GLY A 189 6.12 43.38 7.90
N ILE A 190 5.93 44.68 7.66
CA ILE A 190 6.30 45.33 6.39
C ILE A 190 7.65 46.01 6.56
N LEU A 191 8.70 45.17 6.54
CA LEU A 191 10.08 45.66 6.61
C LEU A 191 10.59 46.05 5.23
N ALA A 192 10.40 45.22 4.20
CA ALA A 192 10.81 45.50 2.83
C ALA A 192 9.70 45.15 1.81
N ASP A 193 9.58 45.93 0.72
CA ASP A 193 8.55 45.74 -0.31
C ASP A 193 9.17 45.35 -1.66
N CYS A 194 9.27 44.04 -1.91
CA CYS A 194 9.75 43.50 -3.18
C CYS A 194 8.74 43.67 -4.32
N TYR A 195 7.44 43.84 -4.01
CA TYR A 195 6.37 43.86 -5.00
C TYR A 195 6.40 45.12 -5.86
N LEU A 196 6.98 46.20 -5.34
CA LEU A 196 7.12 47.47 -6.05
C LEU A 196 7.89 47.30 -7.37
N CYS A 197 8.99 46.55 -7.36
CA CYS A 197 9.83 46.33 -8.53
C CYS A 197 9.52 44.99 -9.22
N HIS A 198 9.15 43.95 -8.47
CA HIS A 198 8.82 42.62 -9.01
C HIS A 198 7.31 42.41 -9.15
N SER A 199 6.62 43.39 -9.75
CA SER A 199 5.15 43.44 -9.75
C SER A 199 4.48 42.27 -10.48
N ASP A 200 5.12 41.67 -11.49
CA ASP A 200 4.56 40.51 -12.19
C ASP A 200 4.65 39.24 -11.33
N ILE A 201 5.83 38.97 -10.74
CA ILE A 201 6.01 37.85 -9.80
C ILE A 201 5.16 38.05 -8.53
N ALA A 202 4.97 39.30 -8.10
CA ALA A 202 4.10 39.62 -6.97
C ALA A 202 2.65 39.23 -7.23
N LYS A 203 2.15 39.31 -8.47
CA LYS A 203 0.79 38.83 -8.81
C LYS A 203 0.71 37.32 -8.63
N GLU A 204 1.70 36.58 -9.10
CA GLU A 204 1.76 35.12 -8.94
C GLU A 204 1.84 34.72 -7.45
N HIS A 205 2.72 35.38 -6.68
CA HIS A 205 2.85 35.10 -5.24
C HIS A 205 1.57 35.41 -4.47
N LYS A 206 0.85 36.49 -4.81
CA LYS A 206 -0.46 36.81 -4.21
C LYS A 206 -1.51 35.73 -4.43
N GLU A 207 -1.46 35.01 -5.56
CA GLU A 207 -2.35 33.89 -5.84
C GLU A 207 -1.91 32.57 -5.17
N SER A 208 -0.67 32.49 -4.69
CA SER A 208 -0.16 31.35 -3.94
C SER A 208 -0.82 31.25 -2.57
N ILE A 209 -0.77 30.07 -1.95
CA ILE A 209 -1.25 29.85 -0.59
C ILE A 209 -0.52 30.75 0.42
N HIS A 210 0.78 31.02 0.20
CA HIS A 210 1.53 31.94 1.07
C HIS A 210 1.03 33.37 0.93
N GLY A 211 0.79 33.85 -0.29
CA GLY A 211 0.24 35.18 -0.53
C GLY A 211 -1.17 35.36 0.00
N LEU A 212 -2.04 34.37 -0.22
CA LEU A 212 -3.40 34.36 0.33
C LEU A 212 -3.39 34.39 1.86
N SER A 213 -2.55 33.57 2.50
CA SER A 213 -2.40 33.59 3.97
C SER A 213 -1.93 34.95 4.50
N LEU A 214 -1.01 35.63 3.81
CA LEU A 214 -0.62 37.00 4.16
C LEU A 214 -1.80 37.97 4.06
N THR A 215 -2.64 37.86 3.02
CA THR A 215 -3.84 38.72 2.88
C THR A 215 -4.90 38.45 3.94
N GLU A 216 -4.94 37.25 4.50
CA GLU A 216 -5.82 36.85 5.60
C GLU A 216 -5.25 37.22 6.99
N GLY A 217 -4.10 37.89 7.05
CA GLY A 217 -3.48 38.36 8.29
C GLY A 217 -2.57 37.34 8.99
N ILE A 218 -2.20 36.25 8.31
CA ILE A 218 -1.22 35.29 8.82
C ILE A 218 0.19 35.79 8.47
N ASN A 219 0.74 36.64 9.32
CA ASN A 219 2.04 37.28 9.12
C ASN A 219 3.23 36.29 9.10
N GLU A 220 3.04 35.06 9.57
CA GLU A 220 4.06 34.01 9.53
C GLU A 220 4.13 33.24 8.19
N ALA A 221 3.23 33.55 7.24
CA ALA A 221 3.29 32.98 5.91
C ALA A 221 4.51 33.50 5.12
N ALA A 222 5.07 32.66 4.24
CA ALA A 222 6.36 32.93 3.61
C ALA A 222 6.30 34.16 2.68
N GLN A 223 7.17 35.13 2.96
CA GLN A 223 7.42 36.30 2.15
C GLN A 223 8.65 36.07 1.24
N CYS A 224 8.92 36.99 0.32
CA CYS A 224 9.96 36.83 -0.70
C CYS A 224 11.34 36.50 -0.08
N TRP A 225 11.69 37.16 1.03
CA TRP A 225 12.99 36.99 1.68
C TRP A 225 13.12 35.68 2.48
N ASP A 226 12.02 35.02 2.84
CA ASP A 226 12.09 33.72 3.52
C ASP A 226 12.65 32.63 2.61
N CYS A 227 12.46 32.79 1.29
CA CYS A 227 12.99 31.88 0.29
C CYS A 227 14.24 32.44 -0.42
N HIS A 228 14.35 33.74 -0.67
CA HIS A 228 15.46 34.32 -1.45
C HIS A 228 16.58 34.91 -0.58
N GLY A 229 16.34 35.09 0.72
CA GLY A 229 17.19 35.86 1.62
C GLY A 229 16.77 37.33 1.67
N SER A 230 17.27 38.08 2.65
CA SER A 230 16.97 39.50 2.83
C SER A 230 18.02 40.38 2.18
N HIS A 231 19.15 40.61 2.86
CA HIS A 231 20.24 41.45 2.36
C HIS A 231 21.26 40.67 1.51
N SER A 232 21.24 39.35 1.47
CA SER A 232 22.22 38.49 0.77
C SER A 232 21.62 37.71 -0.40
N ILE A 233 20.66 38.30 -1.12
CA ILE A 233 19.96 37.66 -2.24
C ILE A 233 20.93 37.39 -3.40
N VAL A 234 21.15 36.13 -3.75
CA VAL A 234 22.00 35.70 -4.87
C VAL A 234 21.18 35.01 -5.97
N THR A 235 21.75 34.89 -7.17
CA THR A 235 21.09 34.23 -8.30
C THR A 235 20.77 32.76 -8.01
N ILE A 236 19.72 32.22 -8.62
CA ILE A 236 19.26 30.83 -8.42
C ILE A 236 20.28 29.78 -8.85
N THR A 237 21.19 30.15 -9.76
CA THR A 237 22.28 29.30 -10.25
C THR A 237 23.44 29.19 -9.25
N ASN A 238 23.49 30.07 -8.25
CA ASN A 238 24.51 30.05 -7.22
C ASN A 238 24.18 28.98 -6.17
N LYS A 239 25.14 28.10 -5.86
CA LYS A 239 25.00 27.05 -4.84
C LYS A 239 24.69 27.58 -3.44
N ASN A 240 25.03 28.84 -3.16
CA ASN A 240 24.73 29.50 -1.89
C ASN A 240 23.30 30.07 -1.84
N SER A 241 22.55 30.03 -2.94
CA SER A 241 21.15 30.46 -2.96
C SER A 241 20.30 29.55 -2.08
N LEU A 242 19.42 30.14 -1.26
CA LEU A 242 18.48 29.39 -0.43
C LEU A 242 17.50 28.55 -1.28
N ILE A 243 17.24 28.94 -2.52
CA ILE A 243 16.40 28.18 -3.46
C ILE A 243 17.19 27.35 -4.48
N TYR A 244 18.51 27.20 -4.29
CA TYR A 244 19.28 26.24 -5.07
C TYR A 244 18.72 24.82 -4.83
N PRO A 245 18.65 23.92 -5.85
CA PRO A 245 17.97 22.63 -5.73
C PRO A 245 18.32 21.80 -4.49
N THR A 246 19.61 21.75 -4.10
CA THR A 246 20.06 21.00 -2.91
C THR A 246 19.70 21.68 -1.58
N ASN A 247 19.34 22.97 -1.60
CA ASN A 247 19.02 23.76 -0.41
C ASN A 247 17.51 23.87 -0.15
N LEU A 248 16.67 23.58 -1.15
CA LEU A 248 15.20 23.73 -1.08
C LEU A 248 14.58 22.99 0.12
N VAL A 249 15.06 21.79 0.43
CA VAL A 249 14.59 21.01 1.59
C VAL A 249 14.78 21.79 2.89
N LYS A 250 15.95 22.42 3.07
CA LYS A 250 16.26 23.23 4.25
C LYS A 250 15.43 24.51 4.28
N THR A 251 15.23 25.14 3.13
CA THR A 251 14.49 26.40 3.00
C THR A 251 13.01 26.22 3.30
N CYS A 252 12.34 25.27 2.65
CA CYS A 252 10.95 24.95 2.94
C CYS A 252 10.79 24.36 4.35
N GLY A 253 11.73 23.48 4.76
CA GLY A 253 11.72 22.81 6.05
C GLY A 253 11.86 23.75 7.25
N LYS A 254 12.42 24.96 7.09
CA LYS A 254 12.50 25.97 8.15
C LYS A 254 11.14 26.23 8.80
N CYS A 255 10.08 26.27 7.99
CA CYS A 255 8.70 26.42 8.47
C CYS A 255 7.96 25.07 8.44
N HIS A 256 8.03 24.34 7.33
CA HIS A 256 7.21 23.12 7.14
C HIS A 256 7.68 21.92 7.97
N ASP A 257 8.91 21.90 8.48
CA ASP A 257 9.40 20.86 9.41
C ASP A 257 9.46 21.34 10.87
N ASN A 258 8.98 22.55 11.17
CA ASN A 258 8.92 23.09 12.52
C ASN A 258 7.69 22.55 13.28
N PRO A 259 7.85 21.77 14.37
CA PRO A 259 6.74 21.20 15.12
C PRO A 259 5.76 22.23 15.70
N GLU A 260 6.25 23.38 16.14
CA GLU A 260 5.41 24.44 16.70
C GLU A 260 4.53 25.07 15.62
N PHE A 261 5.12 25.34 14.46
CA PHE A 261 4.41 25.87 13.30
C PHE A 261 3.34 24.89 12.79
N ILE A 262 3.72 23.60 12.66
CA ILE A 262 2.80 22.51 12.28
C ILE A 262 1.62 22.42 13.25
N LYS A 263 1.87 22.51 14.56
CA LYS A 263 0.83 22.44 15.59
C LYS A 263 -0.10 23.66 15.53
N LYS A 264 0.46 24.86 15.34
CA LYS A 264 -0.30 26.12 15.27
C LYS A 264 -1.25 26.17 14.07
N HIS A 265 -0.82 25.67 12.91
CA HIS A 265 -1.59 25.77 11.66
C HIS A 265 -2.19 24.44 11.19
N SER A 266 -2.17 23.39 12.03
CA SER A 266 -2.82 22.10 11.80
C SER A 266 -2.51 21.45 10.44
N PHE A 267 -1.23 21.38 10.07
CA PHE A 267 -0.83 20.82 8.77
C PHE A 267 -1.17 19.32 8.64
N ALA A 268 -1.71 18.95 7.47
CA ALA A 268 -2.10 17.57 7.17
C ALA A 268 -0.90 16.62 7.03
N VAL A 269 0.20 17.09 6.43
CA VAL A 269 1.46 16.34 6.30
C VAL A 269 2.47 16.91 7.28
N LYS A 270 2.95 16.06 8.20
CA LYS A 270 3.93 16.46 9.22
C LYS A 270 5.34 16.31 8.66
N MET A 271 6.10 17.41 8.69
CA MET A 271 7.52 17.43 8.33
C MET A 271 7.85 16.89 6.91
N PRO A 272 7.20 17.42 5.86
CA PRO A 272 7.39 16.96 4.49
C PRO A 272 8.83 17.10 3.97
N GLY A 273 9.62 18.08 4.47
CA GLY A 273 11.01 18.24 4.07
C GLY A 273 11.89 17.08 4.55
N LYS A 274 11.72 16.68 5.82
CA LYS A 274 12.40 15.50 6.39
C LYS A 274 11.97 14.19 5.74
N MET A 275 10.72 14.09 5.29
CA MET A 275 10.24 12.94 4.54
C MET A 275 10.89 12.89 3.16
N TYR A 276 10.81 14.01 2.42
CA TYR A 276 11.34 14.11 1.07
C TYR A 276 12.85 13.82 1.01
N SER A 277 13.63 14.26 1.99
CA SER A 277 15.08 13.99 2.03
C SER A 277 15.44 12.50 2.11
N LYS A 278 14.51 11.66 2.57
CA LYS A 278 14.64 10.19 2.61
C LYS A 278 14.00 9.49 1.41
N SER A 279 13.42 10.25 0.49
CA SER A 279 12.86 9.72 -0.75
C SER A 279 13.94 9.56 -1.81
N ILE A 280 13.68 8.73 -2.82
CA ILE A 280 14.62 8.53 -3.93
C ILE A 280 14.88 9.84 -4.70
N HIS A 281 13.88 10.73 -4.83
CA HIS A 281 14.10 12.06 -5.42
C HIS A 281 15.03 12.91 -4.55
N GLY A 282 14.80 12.93 -3.23
CA GLY A 282 15.65 13.65 -2.28
C GLY A 282 17.10 13.16 -2.28
N GLU A 283 17.31 11.84 -2.32
CA GLU A 283 18.64 11.23 -2.40
C GLU A 283 19.37 11.61 -3.70
N ILE A 284 18.67 11.57 -4.85
CA ILE A 284 19.25 11.95 -6.14
C ILE A 284 19.63 13.45 -6.13
N VAL A 285 18.74 14.32 -5.67
CA VAL A 285 19.04 15.76 -5.55
C VAL A 285 20.21 16.01 -4.62
N ALA A 286 20.27 15.36 -3.45
CA ALA A 286 21.37 15.49 -2.50
C ALA A 286 22.73 15.04 -3.10
N SER A 287 22.71 14.09 -4.04
CA SER A 287 23.90 13.67 -4.79
C SER A 287 24.36 14.68 -5.86
N GLY A 288 23.66 15.80 -6.02
CA GLY A 288 23.96 16.83 -7.00
C GLY A 288 23.46 16.52 -8.41
N LYS A 289 22.55 15.54 -8.55
CA LYS A 289 21.92 15.16 -9.83
C LYS A 289 20.51 15.73 -9.92
N ASP A 290 20.02 15.89 -11.14
CA ASP A 290 18.69 16.41 -11.40
C ASP A 290 17.61 15.36 -11.09
N ALA A 291 16.65 15.75 -10.25
CA ALA A 291 15.42 15.02 -9.96
C ALA A 291 14.33 16.00 -9.52
N ALA A 292 13.09 15.52 -9.39
CA ALA A 292 11.96 16.37 -9.02
C ALA A 292 12.15 16.94 -7.60
N THR A 293 12.05 18.26 -7.46
CA THR A 293 12.19 18.99 -6.19
C THR A 293 10.83 19.47 -5.67
N CYS A 294 10.80 20.11 -4.50
CA CYS A 294 9.59 20.73 -3.94
C CYS A 294 8.92 21.66 -4.96
N ILE A 295 9.69 22.50 -5.67
CA ILE A 295 9.16 23.46 -6.65
C ILE A 295 8.71 22.81 -7.96
N THR A 296 9.26 21.64 -8.30
CA THR A 296 8.81 20.85 -9.46
C THR A 296 7.36 20.40 -9.27
N CYS A 297 7.01 19.96 -8.05
CA CYS A 297 5.68 19.47 -7.74
C CYS A 297 4.72 20.58 -7.32
N HIS A 298 5.16 21.54 -6.50
CA HIS A 298 4.28 22.56 -5.91
C HIS A 298 4.20 23.86 -6.70
N GLY A 299 5.16 24.16 -7.58
CA GLY A 299 5.36 25.49 -8.14
C GLY A 299 6.40 26.30 -7.38
N SER A 300 6.74 27.48 -7.92
CA SER A 300 7.85 28.31 -7.39
C SER A 300 7.30 29.54 -6.68
N HIS A 301 6.64 30.43 -7.44
CA HIS A 301 5.96 31.61 -6.91
C HIS A 301 4.44 31.42 -6.90
N ASP A 302 3.92 30.45 -7.65
CA ASP A 302 2.53 30.06 -7.82
C ASP A 302 2.14 28.85 -6.93
N ILE A 303 2.71 28.74 -5.72
CA ILE A 303 2.51 27.58 -4.84
C ILE A 303 1.04 27.50 -4.40
N LYS A 304 0.29 26.59 -4.99
CA LYS A 304 -1.15 26.42 -4.76
C LYS A 304 -1.45 25.17 -3.93
N ASN A 305 -2.45 25.24 -3.06
CA ASN A 305 -2.96 24.10 -2.31
C ASN A 305 -3.75 23.12 -3.22
N ARG A 306 -4.14 21.95 -2.71
CA ARG A 306 -4.79 20.88 -3.51
C ARG A 306 -6.14 21.27 -4.13
N ILE A 307 -6.85 22.25 -3.58
CA ILE A 307 -8.20 22.63 -4.01
C ILE A 307 -8.22 23.91 -4.86
N GLN A 308 -7.13 24.68 -4.88
CA GLN A 308 -7.00 25.88 -5.71
C GLN A 308 -6.95 25.53 -7.20
N GLU A 309 -7.60 26.38 -8.01
CA GLU A 309 -7.60 26.26 -9.46
C GLU A 309 -6.18 26.40 -10.05
N GLY A 310 -5.84 25.51 -10.96
CA GLY A 310 -4.50 25.45 -11.57
C GLY A 310 -3.42 24.85 -10.67
N SER A 311 -3.78 24.28 -9.52
CA SER A 311 -2.83 23.61 -8.63
C SER A 311 -2.18 22.38 -9.27
N LYS A 312 -0.84 22.33 -9.28
CA LYS A 312 -0.05 21.20 -9.80
C LYS A 312 -0.18 19.92 -8.96
N ILE A 313 -0.63 20.06 -7.70
CA ILE A 313 -0.83 18.96 -6.76
C ILE A 313 -2.30 18.56 -6.58
N ALA A 314 -3.21 19.14 -7.37
CA ALA A 314 -4.59 18.65 -7.44
C ALA A 314 -4.60 17.23 -8.02
N SER A 315 -5.43 16.32 -7.49
CA SER A 315 -5.42 14.89 -7.88
C SER A 315 -5.57 14.65 -9.38
N VAL A 316 -6.31 15.53 -10.07
CA VAL A 316 -6.51 15.49 -11.52
C VAL A 316 -5.29 15.96 -12.32
N ASN A 317 -4.41 16.75 -11.70
CA ASN A 317 -3.22 17.34 -12.32
C ASN A 317 -1.93 16.56 -11.99
N ILE A 318 -1.90 15.79 -10.91
CA ILE A 318 -0.75 14.99 -10.49
C ILE A 318 -0.15 14.13 -11.62
N PRO A 319 -0.94 13.43 -12.46
CA PRO A 319 -0.38 12.67 -13.58
C PRO A 319 0.42 13.54 -14.55
N ASN A 320 -0.02 14.77 -14.82
CA ASN A 320 0.71 15.71 -15.68
C ASN A 320 2.00 16.22 -15.02
N THR A 321 2.00 16.39 -13.69
CA THR A 321 3.21 16.72 -12.92
C THR A 321 4.23 15.59 -13.02
N CYS A 322 3.80 14.34 -12.84
CA CYS A 322 4.67 13.17 -12.99
C CYS A 322 5.12 12.96 -14.45
N GLU A 323 4.30 13.31 -15.44
CA GLU A 323 4.58 13.11 -16.88
C GLU A 323 5.87 13.81 -17.33
N GLN A 324 6.23 14.93 -16.68
CA GLN A 324 7.44 15.70 -17.00
C GLN A 324 8.70 14.83 -17.01
N CYS A 325 8.76 13.80 -16.16
CA CYS A 325 9.88 12.85 -16.09
C CYS A 325 9.46 11.39 -16.33
N HIS A 326 8.20 11.02 -16.07
CA HIS A 326 7.71 9.64 -16.08
C HIS A 326 6.68 9.36 -17.19
N LYS A 327 6.85 9.99 -18.35
CA LYS A 327 5.89 9.95 -19.47
C LYS A 327 5.33 8.56 -19.78
N LYS A 328 6.20 7.55 -19.96
CA LYS A 328 5.79 6.19 -20.34
C LYS A 328 4.79 5.56 -19.36
N VAL A 329 5.07 5.62 -18.05
CA VAL A 329 4.19 5.01 -17.05
C VAL A 329 2.92 5.84 -16.83
N VAL A 330 2.99 7.16 -17.02
CA VAL A 330 1.80 8.02 -16.99
C VAL A 330 0.87 7.71 -18.16
N ASP A 331 1.40 7.45 -19.36
CA ASP A 331 0.61 7.06 -20.53
C ASP A 331 -0.10 5.71 -20.32
N GLU A 332 0.52 4.78 -19.59
CA GLU A 332 -0.11 3.53 -19.14
C GLU A 332 -1.21 3.79 -18.09
N TYR A 333 -0.93 4.60 -17.07
CA TYR A 333 -1.91 4.96 -16.04
C TYR A 333 -3.13 5.70 -16.62
N LYS A 334 -2.93 6.59 -17.60
CA LYS A 334 -4.01 7.30 -18.30
C LYS A 334 -4.96 6.37 -19.07
N GLN A 335 -4.61 5.10 -19.26
CA GLN A 335 -5.50 4.08 -19.83
C GLN A 335 -6.28 3.30 -18.77
N SER A 336 -5.92 3.43 -17.49
CA SER A 336 -6.51 2.65 -16.40
C SER A 336 -7.93 3.08 -16.05
N ILE A 337 -8.69 2.17 -15.44
CA ILE A 337 -10.01 2.46 -14.88
C ILE A 337 -9.93 3.53 -13.77
N HIS A 338 -8.84 3.55 -13.00
CA HIS A 338 -8.62 4.54 -11.95
C HIS A 338 -8.53 5.96 -12.53
N TRP A 339 -7.74 6.17 -13.59
CA TRP A 339 -7.68 7.48 -14.24
C TRP A 339 -9.01 7.88 -14.89
N ILE A 340 -9.71 6.94 -15.55
CA ILE A 340 -11.02 7.20 -16.14
C ILE A 340 -11.99 7.70 -15.06
N ALA A 341 -11.97 7.11 -13.87
CA ALA A 341 -12.78 7.54 -12.74
C ALA A 341 -12.34 8.91 -12.18
N VAL A 342 -11.03 9.18 -12.03
CA VAL A 342 -10.51 10.51 -11.65
C VAL A 342 -10.99 11.58 -12.64
N LYS A 343 -10.90 11.31 -13.94
CA LYS A 343 -11.35 12.23 -15.00
C LYS A 343 -12.86 12.48 -14.97
N LYS A 344 -13.64 11.51 -14.49
CA LYS A 344 -15.09 11.65 -14.25
C LYS A 344 -15.42 12.37 -12.94
N GLY A 345 -14.42 12.79 -12.16
CA GLY A 345 -14.61 13.50 -10.89
C GLY A 345 -14.80 12.60 -9.67
N VAL A 346 -14.53 11.29 -9.79
CA VAL A 346 -14.56 10.36 -8.65
C VAL A 346 -13.32 10.58 -7.79
N ARG A 347 -13.49 11.23 -6.64
CA ARG A 347 -12.38 11.65 -5.76
C ARG A 347 -11.71 10.50 -5.03
N GLU A 348 -12.44 9.41 -4.81
CA GLU A 348 -11.95 8.18 -4.16
C GLU A 348 -11.11 7.32 -5.08
N SER A 349 -11.11 7.62 -6.40
CA SER A 349 -10.28 6.90 -7.35
C SER A 349 -8.81 7.35 -7.22
N PRO A 350 -7.85 6.43 -7.09
CA PRO A 350 -6.47 6.79 -6.80
C PRO A 350 -5.75 7.40 -8.00
N SER A 351 -4.97 8.45 -7.73
CA SER A 351 -3.95 9.05 -8.59
C SER A 351 -2.55 8.53 -8.25
N CYS A 352 -1.52 9.02 -8.95
CA CYS A 352 -0.15 8.51 -8.80
C CYS A 352 0.33 8.57 -7.34
N ASN A 353 -0.02 9.63 -6.61
CA ASN A 353 0.42 9.83 -5.24
C ASN A 353 -0.39 9.04 -4.19
N ASP A 354 -1.55 8.49 -4.56
CA ASP A 354 -2.34 7.64 -3.68
C ASP A 354 -1.74 6.21 -3.62
N CYS A 355 -1.01 5.81 -4.67
CA CYS A 355 -0.26 4.56 -4.70
C CYS A 355 1.23 4.72 -4.36
N HIS A 356 1.82 5.86 -4.71
CA HIS A 356 3.20 6.20 -4.40
C HIS A 356 3.24 7.41 -3.46
N SER A 357 3.89 7.31 -2.30
CA SER A 357 3.97 8.47 -1.40
C SER A 357 4.65 9.68 -2.08
N GLU A 358 4.01 10.84 -2.02
CA GLU A 358 4.45 12.11 -2.60
C GLU A 358 5.75 12.65 -1.99
N HIS A 359 6.05 12.30 -0.74
CA HIS A 359 7.24 12.75 0.00
C HIS A 359 8.08 11.59 0.56
N SER A 360 7.73 10.33 0.37
CA SER A 360 8.47 9.19 0.94
C SER A 360 8.61 8.00 -0.01
N MET A 361 8.57 8.26 -1.31
CA MET A 361 8.82 7.26 -2.34
C MET A 361 10.23 6.67 -2.22
N GLN A 362 10.32 5.35 -2.09
CA GLN A 362 11.58 4.60 -1.99
C GLN A 362 11.82 3.78 -3.25
N ALA A 363 13.09 3.57 -3.60
CA ALA A 363 13.47 2.63 -4.65
C ALA A 363 13.21 1.18 -4.20
N ILE A 364 12.75 0.34 -5.13
CA ILE A 364 12.57 -1.10 -4.87
C ILE A 364 13.91 -1.79 -5.09
N ASN A 365 14.48 -2.39 -4.03
CA ASN A 365 15.70 -3.19 -4.14
C ASN A 365 15.43 -4.46 -4.98
N PRO A 366 16.23 -4.73 -6.04
CA PRO A 366 16.09 -5.93 -6.86
C PRO A 366 16.12 -7.25 -6.08
N SER A 367 16.92 -7.35 -4.99
CA SER A 367 17.08 -8.60 -4.24
C SER A 367 15.80 -9.03 -3.50
N ASN A 368 14.98 -8.06 -3.05
CA ASN A 368 13.74 -8.30 -2.29
C ASN A 368 12.50 -7.76 -3.03
N LYS A 369 12.55 -7.72 -4.37
CA LYS A 369 11.50 -7.13 -5.21
C LYS A 369 10.11 -7.69 -4.92
N ARG A 370 9.98 -9.03 -4.77
CA ARG A 370 8.69 -9.70 -4.50
C ARG A 370 8.09 -9.29 -3.15
N GLU A 371 8.90 -9.23 -2.10
CA GLU A 371 8.47 -8.79 -0.76
C GLU A 371 8.05 -7.32 -0.75
N ALA A 372 8.81 -6.47 -1.45
CA ALA A 372 8.46 -5.06 -1.60
C ALA A 372 7.12 -4.87 -2.33
N ILE A 373 6.88 -5.63 -3.41
CA ILE A 373 5.62 -5.62 -4.15
C ILE A 373 4.46 -6.10 -3.27
N LYS A 374 4.64 -7.17 -2.50
CA LYS A 374 3.63 -7.65 -1.54
C LYS A 374 3.24 -6.55 -0.56
N ARG A 375 4.23 -5.86 0.04
CA ARG A 375 3.98 -4.75 0.97
C ARG A 375 3.21 -3.61 0.29
N ILE A 376 3.56 -3.25 -0.94
CA ILE A 376 2.85 -2.21 -1.72
C ILE A 376 1.39 -2.64 -1.96
N GLN A 377 1.15 -3.88 -2.41
CA GLN A 377 -0.19 -4.39 -2.63
C GLN A 377 -1.05 -4.33 -1.35
N SER A 378 -0.50 -4.77 -0.21
CA SER A 378 -1.22 -4.76 1.06
C SER A 378 -1.50 -3.36 1.60
N ASN A 379 -0.57 -2.42 1.40
CA ASN A 379 -0.70 -1.06 1.91
C ASN A 379 -1.43 -0.10 0.96
N THR A 380 -1.61 -0.47 -0.31
CA THR A 380 -2.22 0.38 -1.33
C THR A 380 -3.54 -0.20 -1.82
N CYS A 381 -3.51 -1.39 -2.44
CA CYS A 381 -4.70 -1.96 -3.09
C CYS A 381 -5.74 -2.42 -2.06
N LEU A 382 -5.31 -3.14 -1.03
CA LEU A 382 -6.24 -3.70 -0.04
C LEU A 382 -6.96 -2.62 0.75
N GLN A 383 -6.32 -1.47 1.05
CA GLN A 383 -6.94 -0.36 1.80
C GLN A 383 -8.28 0.09 1.20
N CYS A 384 -8.38 0.13 -0.13
CA CYS A 384 -9.60 0.49 -0.84
C CYS A 384 -10.44 -0.75 -1.22
N HIS A 385 -9.83 -1.82 -1.73
CA HIS A 385 -10.57 -2.97 -2.27
C HIS A 385 -11.10 -3.95 -1.22
N GLN A 386 -10.70 -3.82 0.06
CA GLN A 386 -11.31 -4.53 1.19
C GLN A 386 -12.35 -3.68 1.93
N ASN A 387 -12.49 -2.40 1.56
CA ASN A 387 -13.42 -1.48 2.22
C ASN A 387 -14.86 -1.79 1.76
N LEU A 388 -15.66 -2.30 2.68
CA LEU A 388 -17.06 -2.68 2.44
C LEU A 388 -17.90 -1.49 1.95
N LEU A 389 -17.82 -0.34 2.63
CA LEU A 389 -18.60 0.86 2.32
C LEU A 389 -18.25 1.43 0.94
N LEU A 390 -16.96 1.42 0.59
CA LEU A 390 -16.49 1.87 -0.73
C LEU A 390 -16.96 0.91 -1.82
N SER A 391 -16.85 -0.40 -1.58
CA SER A 391 -17.27 -1.43 -2.53
C SER A 391 -18.78 -1.39 -2.79
N GLU A 392 -19.59 -1.27 -1.73
CA GLU A 392 -21.05 -1.12 -1.82
C GLU A 392 -21.46 0.13 -2.59
N ARG A 393 -20.82 1.28 -2.32
CA ARG A 393 -21.08 2.55 -3.03
C ARG A 393 -20.93 2.42 -4.55
N TYR A 394 -20.01 1.59 -5.02
CA TYR A 394 -19.74 1.37 -6.44
C TYR A 394 -20.33 0.06 -6.98
N GLY A 395 -21.18 -0.63 -6.22
CA GLY A 395 -21.83 -1.89 -6.64
C GLY A 395 -20.85 -3.04 -6.89
N LEU A 396 -19.69 -3.02 -6.23
CA LEU A 396 -18.66 -4.06 -6.31
C LEU A 396 -18.91 -5.13 -5.23
N SER A 397 -18.59 -6.39 -5.52
CA SER A 397 -18.69 -7.47 -4.53
C SER A 397 -17.79 -7.17 -3.33
N SER A 398 -18.41 -7.04 -2.16
CA SER A 398 -17.85 -6.35 -1.00
C SER A 398 -16.61 -7.00 -0.37
N ASN A 399 -16.18 -8.19 -0.80
CA ASN A 399 -15.02 -8.87 -0.23
C ASN A 399 -14.04 -9.48 -1.25
N SER A 400 -13.95 -8.98 -2.49
CA SER A 400 -13.08 -9.63 -3.48
C SER A 400 -11.60 -9.66 -3.09
N ALA A 401 -11.11 -8.64 -2.40
CA ALA A 401 -9.78 -8.64 -1.82
C ALA A 401 -9.59 -9.77 -0.79
N GLY A 402 -10.50 -9.92 0.17
CA GLY A 402 -10.44 -11.00 1.17
C GLY A 402 -10.58 -12.40 0.55
N ASN A 403 -11.43 -12.55 -0.48
CA ASN A 403 -11.58 -13.82 -1.20
C ASN A 403 -10.32 -14.21 -1.99
N TYR A 404 -9.55 -13.22 -2.45
CA TYR A 404 -8.21 -13.46 -2.96
C TYR A 404 -7.29 -13.95 -1.85
N GLU A 405 -7.28 -13.31 -0.68
CA GLU A 405 -6.43 -13.70 0.46
C GLU A 405 -6.71 -15.12 0.94
N ASP A 406 -7.98 -15.54 0.94
CA ASP A 406 -8.42 -16.89 1.30
C ASP A 406 -8.17 -17.96 0.21
N SER A 407 -7.74 -17.54 -0.98
CA SER A 407 -7.41 -18.44 -2.07
C SER A 407 -6.01 -19.05 -1.89
N TYR A 408 -5.70 -20.09 -2.70
CA TYR A 408 -4.37 -20.69 -2.68
C TYR A 408 -3.24 -19.66 -2.94
N HIS A 409 -3.42 -18.77 -3.93
CA HIS A 409 -2.44 -17.72 -4.23
C HIS A 409 -2.28 -16.71 -3.10
N GLY A 410 -3.40 -16.30 -2.48
CA GLY A 410 -3.39 -15.41 -1.32
C GLY A 410 -2.63 -16.01 -0.14
N LEU A 411 -2.99 -17.25 0.25
CA LEU A 411 -2.35 -17.97 1.36
C LEU A 411 -0.86 -18.26 1.10
N ALA A 412 -0.50 -18.67 -0.13
CA ALA A 412 0.89 -18.91 -0.49
C ALA A 412 1.72 -17.62 -0.48
N SER A 413 1.18 -16.52 -1.02
CA SER A 413 1.83 -15.20 -0.98
C SER A 413 1.99 -14.70 0.47
N LEU A 414 0.98 -14.90 1.34
CA LEU A 414 1.05 -14.58 2.76
C LEU A 414 2.20 -15.31 3.45
N ARG A 415 2.45 -16.58 3.13
CA ARG A 415 3.59 -17.39 3.62
C ARG A 415 4.96 -17.00 3.06
N GLY A 416 5.02 -16.01 2.17
CA GLY A 416 6.29 -15.57 1.58
C GLY A 416 6.76 -16.40 0.39
N ASP A 417 5.87 -17.22 -0.21
CA ASP A 417 6.16 -17.87 -1.48
C ASP A 417 6.45 -16.81 -2.55
N LYS A 418 7.66 -16.84 -3.11
CA LYS A 418 8.15 -15.86 -4.09
C LYS A 418 7.56 -16.06 -5.49
N ASN A 419 6.90 -17.19 -5.72
CA ASN A 419 6.31 -17.61 -6.98
C ASN A 419 4.78 -17.54 -6.99
N ALA A 420 4.15 -17.40 -5.83
CA ALA A 420 2.72 -17.22 -5.73
C ALA A 420 2.27 -15.96 -6.49
N ALA A 421 1.22 -16.09 -7.30
CA ALA A 421 0.66 -14.97 -8.04
C ALA A 421 0.07 -13.94 -7.06
N MET A 422 0.36 -12.67 -7.31
CA MET A 422 -0.17 -11.51 -6.58
C MET A 422 -1.23 -10.77 -7.42
N CYS A 423 -1.98 -9.83 -6.83
CA CYS A 423 -2.96 -9.02 -7.55
C CYS A 423 -2.33 -8.35 -8.77
N VAL A 424 -1.10 -7.84 -8.63
CA VAL A 424 -0.36 -7.17 -9.71
C VAL A 424 0.08 -8.10 -10.85
N ASP A 425 0.22 -9.40 -10.60
CA ASP A 425 0.59 -10.37 -11.64
C ASP A 425 -0.60 -10.64 -12.58
N CYS A 426 -1.83 -10.49 -12.05
CA CYS A 426 -3.08 -10.68 -12.79
C CYS A 426 -3.66 -9.37 -13.33
N HIS A 427 -3.70 -8.31 -12.52
CA HIS A 427 -4.39 -7.04 -12.83
C HIS A 427 -3.49 -5.94 -13.40
N GLU A 428 -2.18 -6.19 -13.54
CA GLU A 428 -1.16 -5.18 -13.82
C GLU A 428 -1.04 -4.13 -12.69
N VAL A 429 -0.19 -3.12 -12.86
CA VAL A 429 0.10 -2.10 -11.83
C VAL A 429 -0.41 -0.72 -12.24
N HIS A 430 0.03 -0.21 -13.40
CA HIS A 430 -0.36 1.12 -13.87
C HIS A 430 -1.52 1.06 -14.86
N LYS A 431 -1.58 0.04 -15.72
CA LYS A 431 -2.64 -0.14 -16.74
C LYS A 431 -3.76 -1.08 -16.26
N ILE A 432 -4.33 -0.78 -15.09
CA ILE A 432 -5.42 -1.59 -14.53
C ILE A 432 -6.71 -1.37 -15.33
N LEU A 433 -7.18 -2.40 -16.03
CA LEU A 433 -8.36 -2.34 -16.91
C LEU A 433 -9.53 -3.16 -16.35
N PRO A 434 -10.79 -2.75 -16.57
CA PRO A 434 -11.94 -3.50 -16.10
C PRO A 434 -12.05 -4.84 -16.83
N LYS A 435 -12.65 -5.86 -16.18
CA LYS A 435 -12.73 -7.24 -16.70
C LYS A 435 -13.35 -7.32 -18.10
N ASP A 436 -14.30 -6.44 -18.41
CA ASP A 436 -15.04 -6.46 -19.67
C ASP A 436 -14.28 -5.76 -20.82
N ASN A 437 -13.16 -5.09 -20.52
CA ASN A 437 -12.32 -4.47 -21.55
C ASN A 437 -11.50 -5.54 -22.30
N PRO A 438 -11.56 -5.61 -23.64
CA PRO A 438 -10.82 -6.60 -24.44
C PRO A 438 -9.30 -6.56 -24.27
N ALA A 439 -8.72 -5.43 -23.86
CA ALA A 439 -7.29 -5.29 -23.60
C ALA A 439 -6.90 -5.67 -22.16
N SER A 440 -7.86 -5.95 -21.27
CA SER A 440 -7.59 -6.32 -19.88
C SER A 440 -6.96 -7.71 -19.79
N SER A 441 -5.91 -7.85 -18.98
CA SER A 441 -5.26 -9.13 -18.69
C SER A 441 -6.20 -10.15 -18.05
N ILE A 442 -7.25 -9.69 -17.35
CA ILE A 442 -8.26 -10.53 -16.71
C ILE A 442 -9.53 -10.69 -17.56
N ASN A 443 -9.55 -10.18 -18.79
CA ASN A 443 -10.66 -10.40 -19.71
C ASN A 443 -10.81 -11.89 -20.02
N LYS A 444 -12.05 -12.35 -20.26
CA LYS A 444 -12.34 -13.75 -20.61
C LYS A 444 -11.47 -14.28 -21.77
N ASN A 445 -11.13 -13.42 -22.74
CA ASN A 445 -10.32 -13.82 -23.89
C ASN A 445 -8.80 -13.84 -23.59
N ASN A 446 -8.36 -13.17 -22.52
CA ASN A 446 -6.94 -13.00 -22.19
C ASN A 446 -6.50 -13.77 -20.94
N ILE A 447 -7.45 -14.14 -20.06
CA ILE A 447 -7.17 -14.72 -18.74
C ILE A 447 -6.32 -15.99 -18.84
N VAL A 448 -6.53 -16.82 -19.87
CA VAL A 448 -5.70 -18.01 -20.13
C VAL A 448 -4.25 -17.63 -20.36
N ASN A 449 -3.98 -16.59 -21.16
CA ASN A 449 -2.62 -16.12 -21.42
C ASN A 449 -2.00 -15.50 -20.17
N THR A 450 -2.79 -14.84 -19.32
CA THR A 450 -2.36 -14.34 -18.02
C THR A 450 -1.96 -15.49 -17.09
N CYS A 451 -2.79 -16.54 -16.97
CA CYS A 451 -2.44 -17.75 -16.22
C CYS A 451 -1.18 -18.42 -16.77
N LYS A 452 -0.99 -18.45 -18.10
CA LYS A 452 0.18 -19.06 -18.75
C LYS A 452 1.53 -18.42 -18.39
N LYS A 453 1.53 -17.18 -17.88
CA LYS A 453 2.76 -16.54 -17.35
C LYS A 453 3.41 -17.38 -16.25
N CYS A 454 2.61 -18.07 -15.43
CA CYS A 454 3.09 -18.96 -14.36
C CYS A 454 2.73 -20.44 -14.61
N HIS A 455 1.61 -20.73 -15.27
CA HIS A 455 1.11 -22.08 -15.56
C HIS A 455 1.13 -22.37 -17.06
N LYS A 456 2.27 -22.81 -17.60
CA LYS A 456 2.49 -23.02 -19.05
C LYS A 456 1.36 -23.77 -19.79
N ASN A 457 0.71 -24.74 -19.12
CA ASN A 457 -0.35 -25.58 -19.67
C ASN A 457 -1.77 -25.15 -19.22
N ALA A 458 -1.97 -23.89 -18.84
CA ALA A 458 -3.30 -23.40 -18.46
C ALA A 458 -4.30 -23.48 -19.63
N THR A 459 -5.48 -24.02 -19.33
CA THR A 459 -6.64 -24.12 -20.25
C THR A 459 -7.71 -23.09 -19.89
N ASP A 460 -8.73 -22.92 -20.75
CA ASP A 460 -9.86 -22.03 -20.49
C ASP A 460 -10.66 -22.44 -19.24
N ILE A 461 -10.90 -23.74 -19.08
CA ILE A 461 -11.56 -24.31 -17.90
C ILE A 461 -10.75 -24.03 -16.63
N PHE A 462 -9.42 -24.19 -16.69
CA PHE A 462 -8.55 -23.87 -15.55
C PHE A 462 -8.60 -22.38 -15.20
N ALA A 463 -8.52 -21.49 -16.19
CA ALA A 463 -8.54 -20.05 -15.95
C ALA A 463 -9.89 -19.59 -15.35
N ASN A 464 -11.00 -20.20 -15.79
CA ASN A 464 -12.34 -19.91 -15.27
C ASN A 464 -12.61 -20.52 -13.88
N SER A 465 -11.76 -21.42 -13.37
CA SER A 465 -11.95 -22.04 -12.04
C SER A 465 -11.59 -21.13 -10.88
N TYR A 466 -11.12 -19.91 -11.15
CA TYR A 466 -10.64 -19.00 -10.15
C TYR A 466 -11.48 -17.71 -10.14
N SER A 467 -12.11 -17.39 -9.00
CA SER A 467 -12.87 -16.13 -8.83
C SER A 467 -12.85 -15.65 -7.39
N HIS A 468 -12.88 -14.33 -7.21
CA HIS A 468 -12.75 -13.63 -5.93
C HIS A 468 -14.10 -13.26 -5.30
N VAL A 469 -15.07 -14.17 -5.22
CA VAL A 469 -16.40 -13.84 -4.65
C VAL A 469 -16.80 -14.86 -3.59
N SER A 470 -17.04 -14.40 -2.35
CA SER A 470 -17.54 -15.13 -1.18
C SER A 470 -18.23 -14.15 -0.20
N GLN A 471 -19.19 -14.66 0.59
CA GLN A 471 -20.26 -13.92 1.28
C GLN A 471 -19.87 -13.38 2.68
N VAL A 472 -20.16 -12.09 2.86
CA VAL A 472 -20.47 -11.23 4.04
C VAL A 472 -19.61 -11.32 5.33
N ALA A 473 -19.19 -10.14 5.80
CA ALA A 473 -18.05 -9.87 6.68
C ALA A 473 -18.39 -9.30 8.08
N SER A 474 -19.64 -9.42 8.57
CA SER A 474 -20.11 -8.68 9.76
C SER A 474 -19.76 -9.28 11.13
N ALA A 475 -19.11 -10.45 11.22
CA ALA A 475 -18.84 -11.14 12.50
C ALA A 475 -17.36 -11.13 12.97
N LYS A 476 -16.43 -10.71 12.11
CA LYS A 476 -14.99 -11.03 12.23
C LYS A 476 -14.29 -10.49 13.50
N ASN A 477 -14.60 -9.27 13.94
CA ASN A 477 -13.87 -8.64 15.05
C ASN A 477 -14.24 -9.21 16.43
N ILE A 478 -15.49 -9.59 16.63
CA ILE A 478 -15.95 -10.23 17.88
C ILE A 478 -15.47 -11.68 17.90
N GLU A 479 -15.48 -12.35 16.73
CA GLU A 479 -14.91 -13.69 16.56
C GLU A 479 -13.42 -13.76 16.89
N ASP A 480 -12.60 -12.80 16.45
CA ASP A 480 -11.13 -12.85 16.65
C ASP A 480 -10.71 -12.69 18.13
N ILE A 481 -11.43 -11.86 18.90
CA ILE A 481 -11.18 -11.67 20.35
C ILE A 481 -11.58 -12.91 21.14
N ILE A 482 -12.79 -13.43 20.89
CA ILE A 482 -13.30 -14.64 21.54
C ILE A 482 -12.40 -15.82 21.21
N LYS A 483 -11.98 -15.95 19.95
CA LYS A 483 -11.07 -17.01 19.49
C LYS A 483 -9.72 -16.95 20.19
N THR A 484 -9.15 -15.77 20.40
CA THR A 484 -7.85 -15.62 21.10
C THR A 484 -7.95 -16.06 22.57
N ILE A 485 -9.01 -15.66 23.26
CA ILE A 485 -9.25 -16.04 24.67
C ILE A 485 -9.47 -17.55 24.79
N TYR A 486 -10.33 -18.12 23.95
CA TYR A 486 -10.59 -19.56 23.97
C TYR A 486 -9.37 -20.39 23.59
N ILE A 487 -8.52 -19.93 22.66
CA ILE A 487 -7.29 -20.64 22.29
C ILE A 487 -6.34 -20.74 23.48
N TRP A 488 -6.09 -19.64 24.21
CA TRP A 488 -5.21 -19.67 25.37
C TRP A 488 -5.80 -20.45 26.54
N LEU A 489 -7.12 -20.32 26.77
CA LEU A 489 -7.83 -21.13 27.76
C LEU A 489 -7.72 -22.63 27.43
N ILE A 490 -7.92 -23.01 26.17
CA ILE A 490 -7.79 -24.41 25.72
C ILE A 490 -6.34 -24.89 25.86
N VAL A 491 -5.35 -24.13 25.42
CA VAL A 491 -3.93 -24.54 25.53
C VAL A 491 -3.50 -24.72 26.98
N ILE A 492 -3.91 -23.83 27.88
CA ILE A 492 -3.54 -23.90 29.30
C ILE A 492 -4.31 -25.02 30.00
N VAL A 493 -5.64 -25.02 29.90
CA VAL A 493 -6.50 -25.96 30.61
C VAL A 493 -6.37 -27.35 30.01
N VAL A 494 -6.58 -27.50 28.71
CA VAL A 494 -6.53 -28.80 28.03
C VAL A 494 -5.08 -29.29 27.90
N GLY A 495 -4.09 -28.41 27.69
CA GLY A 495 -2.68 -28.82 27.63
C GLY A 495 -2.15 -29.32 28.97
N TRP A 496 -2.51 -28.67 30.09
CA TRP A 496 -2.16 -29.15 31.42
C TRP A 496 -2.92 -30.44 31.78
N MET A 497 -4.22 -30.51 31.48
CA MET A 497 -5.00 -31.74 31.65
C MET A 497 -4.45 -32.88 30.80
N PHE A 498 -3.98 -32.61 29.58
CA PHE A 498 -3.36 -33.58 28.70
C PHE A 498 -2.05 -34.11 29.27
N LEU A 499 -1.14 -33.23 29.73
CA LEU A 499 0.13 -33.66 30.35
C LEU A 499 -0.08 -34.44 31.65
N HIS A 500 -1.01 -33.99 32.48
CA HIS A 500 -1.42 -34.69 33.71
C HIS A 500 -1.97 -36.08 33.40
N ASN A 501 -2.92 -36.17 32.46
CA ASN A 501 -3.52 -37.44 32.05
C ASN A 501 -2.51 -38.35 31.35
N LEU A 502 -1.58 -37.81 30.55
CA LEU A 502 -0.53 -38.58 29.87
C LEU A 502 0.43 -39.23 30.88
N ALA A 503 0.78 -38.55 31.96
CA ALA A 503 1.61 -39.10 33.03
C ALA A 503 0.92 -40.26 33.77
N ILE A 504 -0.38 -40.09 34.08
CA ILE A 504 -1.22 -41.14 34.69
C ILE A 504 -1.38 -42.32 33.73
N LEU A 505 -1.65 -42.04 32.45
CA LEU A 505 -1.76 -43.01 31.37
C LEU A 505 -0.50 -43.86 31.29
N PHE A 506 0.68 -43.24 31.28
CA PHE A 506 1.96 -43.95 31.15
C PHE A 506 2.25 -44.84 32.37
N HIS A 507 1.93 -44.36 33.58
CA HIS A 507 2.04 -45.17 34.80
C HIS A 507 1.12 -46.39 34.77
N GLU A 508 -0.16 -46.18 34.47
CA GLU A 508 -1.17 -47.25 34.40
C GLU A 508 -0.89 -48.24 33.25
N ILE A 509 -0.36 -47.77 32.12
CA ILE A 509 0.11 -48.61 31.01
C ILE A 509 1.17 -49.59 31.51
N VAL A 510 2.18 -49.11 32.24
CA VAL A 510 3.29 -49.95 32.73
C VAL A 510 2.80 -50.95 33.79
N VAL A 511 1.89 -50.54 34.68
CA VAL A 511 1.31 -51.40 35.72
C VAL A 511 0.44 -52.50 35.11
N ARG A 512 -0.43 -52.16 34.14
CA ARG A 512 -1.30 -53.13 33.47
C ARG A 512 -0.53 -54.06 32.55
N TYR A 513 0.49 -53.56 31.85
CA TYR A 513 1.40 -54.39 31.05
C TYR A 513 2.10 -55.44 31.92
N LYS A 514 2.55 -55.06 33.13
CA LYS A 514 3.15 -56.01 34.10
C LYS A 514 2.14 -57.02 34.66
N LYS A 515 0.89 -56.62 34.94
CA LYS A 515 -0.18 -57.54 35.39
C LYS A 515 -0.62 -58.53 34.31
N SER A 516 -0.59 -58.14 33.04
CA SER A 516 -1.03 -58.98 31.92
C SER A 516 -0.02 -60.06 31.46
N LYS A 517 1.17 -60.13 32.07
CA LYS A 517 2.23 -61.08 31.69
C LYS A 517 1.92 -62.54 32.06
N THR A 518 0.96 -62.77 32.94
CA THR A 518 0.61 -64.10 33.47
C THR A 518 -0.59 -64.75 32.74
N GLU A 519 -1.18 -64.07 31.76
CA GLU A 519 -2.38 -64.54 31.04
C GLU A 519 -2.03 -65.09 29.65
N ILE A 520 -2.71 -66.17 29.23
CA ILE A 520 -2.56 -66.77 27.89
C ILE A 520 -3.02 -65.75 26.84
N ARG A 521 -2.14 -65.42 25.88
CA ARG A 521 -2.42 -64.47 24.80
C ARG A 521 -2.64 -65.17 23.47
N ILE A 522 -3.65 -64.72 22.73
CA ILE A 522 -3.98 -65.20 21.38
C ILE A 522 -3.75 -64.10 20.34
N PRO A 523 -3.27 -64.41 19.14
CA PRO A 523 -3.06 -63.45 18.06
C PRO A 523 -4.39 -63.10 17.40
N ARG A 524 -4.75 -61.81 17.48
CA ARG A 524 -5.91 -61.21 16.81
C ARG A 524 -5.54 -60.67 15.43
N PHE A 525 -4.35 -60.08 15.31
CA PHE A 525 -3.81 -59.55 14.04
C PHE A 525 -2.47 -60.18 13.65
N THR A 526 -2.28 -60.36 12.36
CA THR A 526 -1.01 -60.81 11.76
C THR A 526 0.00 -59.68 11.69
N LYS A 527 1.30 -60.00 11.57
CA LYS A 527 2.35 -58.99 11.37
C LYS A 527 2.11 -58.10 10.15
N ASN A 528 1.50 -58.64 9.10
CA ASN A 528 1.17 -57.88 7.90
C ASN A 528 0.04 -56.87 8.13
N GLU A 529 -1.01 -57.26 8.86
CA GLU A 529 -2.11 -56.38 9.24
C GLU A 529 -1.61 -55.24 10.16
N LEU A 530 -0.69 -55.56 11.08
CA LEU A 530 -0.05 -54.57 11.94
C LEU A 530 0.79 -53.55 11.16
N PHE A 531 1.62 -54.02 10.22
CA PHE A 531 2.42 -53.15 9.37
C PHE A 531 1.54 -52.19 8.55
N GLN A 532 0.47 -52.72 7.94
CA GLN A 532 -0.49 -51.89 7.21
C GLN A 532 -1.10 -50.82 8.10
N HIS A 533 -1.52 -51.18 9.32
CA HIS A 533 -2.08 -50.23 10.27
C HIS A 533 -1.08 -49.12 10.68
N THR A 534 0.18 -49.46 10.95
CA THR A 534 1.19 -48.45 11.33
C THR A 534 1.47 -47.47 10.18
N VAL A 535 1.56 -47.96 8.94
CA VAL A 535 1.76 -47.09 7.77
C VAL A 535 0.52 -46.21 7.53
N LEU A 536 -0.69 -46.76 7.71
CA LEU A 536 -1.94 -46.02 7.62
C LEU A 536 -1.97 -44.85 8.63
N LEU A 537 -1.74 -45.16 9.91
CA LEU A 537 -1.80 -44.18 10.99
C LEU A 537 -0.78 -43.06 10.81
N THR A 538 0.47 -43.41 10.48
CA THR A 538 1.54 -42.42 10.31
C THR A 538 1.30 -41.54 9.09
N SER A 539 0.90 -42.11 7.95
CA SER A 539 0.58 -41.33 6.75
C SER A 539 -0.65 -40.44 6.96
N PHE A 540 -1.68 -40.91 7.66
CA PHE A 540 -2.86 -40.12 8.01
C PHE A 540 -2.50 -38.90 8.88
N ILE A 541 -1.73 -39.10 9.95
CA ILE A 541 -1.33 -38.01 10.85
C ILE A 541 -0.55 -36.93 10.09
N VAL A 542 0.40 -37.34 9.24
CA VAL A 542 1.18 -36.40 8.43
C VAL A 542 0.29 -35.64 7.44
N LEU A 543 -0.64 -36.33 6.77
CA LEU A 543 -1.60 -35.69 5.85
C LEU A 543 -2.50 -34.69 6.56
N ALA A 544 -3.03 -35.04 7.73
CA ALA A 544 -3.87 -34.16 8.55
C ALA A 544 -3.09 -32.91 8.97
N ILE A 545 -1.90 -33.07 9.56
CA ILE A 545 -1.06 -31.93 10.01
C ILE A 545 -0.72 -31.01 8.84
N THR A 546 -0.19 -31.57 7.75
CA THR A 546 0.24 -30.77 6.58
C THR A 546 -0.93 -30.16 5.81
N GLY A 547 -2.12 -30.77 5.85
CA GLY A 547 -3.36 -30.23 5.29
C GLY A 547 -3.94 -29.09 6.12
N PHE A 548 -4.03 -29.25 7.45
CA PHE A 548 -4.49 -28.17 8.34
C PHE A 548 -3.49 -27.02 8.42
N GLN A 549 -2.19 -27.29 8.33
CA GLN A 549 -1.16 -26.25 8.21
C GLN A 549 -1.41 -25.37 6.98
N LEU A 550 -1.84 -25.95 5.84
CA LEU A 550 -2.18 -25.21 4.62
C LEU A 550 -3.40 -24.31 4.81
N LYS A 551 -4.42 -24.74 5.55
CA LYS A 551 -5.62 -23.92 5.79
C LYS A 551 -5.42 -22.87 6.88
N TYR A 552 -4.66 -23.17 7.93
CA TYR A 552 -4.51 -22.35 9.13
C TYR A 552 -3.03 -22.00 9.40
N PRO A 553 -2.36 -21.23 8.53
CA PRO A 553 -0.94 -20.88 8.67
C PRO A 553 -0.61 -20.18 9.99
N ASP A 554 -1.46 -19.24 10.40
CA ASP A 554 -1.21 -18.37 11.57
C ASP A 554 -1.57 -19.04 12.91
N SER A 555 -2.03 -20.29 12.86
CA SER A 555 -2.23 -21.10 14.06
C SER A 555 -0.92 -21.30 14.82
N TRP A 556 -0.99 -21.59 16.12
CA TRP A 556 0.18 -21.80 16.96
C TRP A 556 1.09 -22.93 16.42
N PHE A 557 0.50 -24.03 15.95
CA PHE A 557 1.26 -25.15 15.39
C PHE A 557 1.76 -24.84 13.97
N GLY A 558 1.00 -24.10 13.17
CA GLY A 558 1.42 -23.69 11.82
C GLY A 558 2.65 -22.77 11.85
N ARG A 559 2.64 -21.78 12.76
CA ARG A 559 3.81 -20.92 13.02
C ARG A 559 4.97 -21.68 13.64
N GLY A 560 4.69 -22.61 14.56
CA GLY A 560 5.72 -23.46 15.16
C GLY A 560 6.44 -24.32 14.12
N LEU A 561 5.70 -24.98 13.24
CA LEU A 561 6.26 -25.77 12.13
C LEU A 561 7.06 -24.89 11.16
N TYR A 562 6.55 -23.72 10.80
CA TYR A 562 7.27 -22.78 9.95
C TYR A 562 8.59 -22.31 10.60
N ALA A 563 8.58 -22.00 11.89
CA ALA A 563 9.79 -21.62 12.64
C ALA A 563 10.84 -22.73 12.71
N LEU A 564 10.41 -24.00 12.66
CA LEU A 564 11.29 -25.17 12.56
C LEU A 564 11.80 -25.44 11.14
N GLY A 565 11.53 -24.52 10.20
CA GLY A 565 11.96 -24.60 8.81
C GLY A 565 10.97 -25.32 7.88
N PHE A 566 9.76 -25.66 8.36
CA PHE A 566 8.74 -26.33 7.56
C PHE A 566 7.94 -25.32 6.71
N ASP A 567 8.62 -24.77 5.70
CA ASP A 567 8.04 -23.82 4.75
C ASP A 567 7.02 -24.47 3.79
N GLU A 568 6.40 -23.66 2.93
CA GLU A 568 5.37 -24.16 2.00
C GLU A 568 5.91 -25.22 1.02
N VAL A 569 7.19 -25.13 0.65
CA VAL A 569 7.82 -26.07 -0.28
C VAL A 569 7.92 -27.44 0.40
N ILE A 570 8.50 -27.49 1.59
CA ILE A 570 8.66 -28.74 2.35
C ILE A 570 7.29 -29.35 2.67
N ARG A 571 6.33 -28.53 3.14
CA ARG A 571 4.97 -28.98 3.43
C ARG A 571 4.30 -29.62 2.23
N GLN A 572 4.39 -29.00 1.05
CA GLN A 572 3.80 -29.51 -0.17
C GLN A 572 4.37 -30.88 -0.54
N TRP A 573 5.69 -31.05 -0.46
CA TRP A 573 6.35 -32.32 -0.74
C TRP A 573 5.93 -33.41 0.25
N VAL A 574 5.97 -33.10 1.55
CA VAL A 574 5.62 -34.07 2.59
C VAL A 574 4.16 -34.51 2.45
N HIS A 575 3.23 -33.59 2.23
CA HIS A 575 1.81 -33.92 2.02
C HIS A 575 1.62 -34.88 0.83
N ARG A 576 2.27 -34.58 -0.30
CA ARG A 576 2.17 -35.40 -1.52
C ARG A 576 2.80 -36.78 -1.38
N ILE A 577 3.97 -36.87 -0.75
CA ILE A 577 4.65 -38.15 -0.50
C ILE A 577 3.78 -39.02 0.42
N SER A 578 3.25 -38.45 1.50
CA SER A 578 2.34 -39.18 2.40
C SER A 578 1.04 -39.60 1.71
N ALA A 579 0.52 -38.79 0.78
CA ALA A 579 -0.66 -39.15 -0.01
C ALA A 579 -0.38 -40.35 -0.93
N VAL A 580 0.78 -40.39 -1.59
CA VAL A 580 1.19 -41.53 -2.43
C VAL A 580 1.34 -42.80 -1.60
N ILE A 581 1.97 -42.70 -0.41
CA ILE A 581 2.09 -43.83 0.52
C ILE A 581 0.71 -44.35 0.93
N MET A 582 -0.22 -43.47 1.28
CA MET A 582 -1.60 -43.82 1.65
C MET A 582 -2.36 -44.53 0.51
N ILE A 583 -2.26 -44.00 -0.71
CA ILE A 583 -2.90 -44.58 -1.90
C ILE A 583 -2.30 -45.96 -2.20
N ALA A 584 -0.97 -46.08 -2.21
CA ALA A 584 -0.28 -47.35 -2.45
C ALA A 584 -0.65 -48.41 -1.40
N LEU A 585 -0.73 -48.00 -0.13
CA LEU A 585 -1.16 -48.88 0.96
C LEU A 585 -2.61 -49.33 0.79
N SER A 586 -3.50 -48.44 0.35
CA SER A 586 -4.92 -48.77 0.12
C SER A 586 -5.09 -49.78 -1.00
N VAL A 587 -4.34 -49.64 -2.10
CA VAL A 587 -4.30 -50.63 -3.18
C VAL A 587 -3.73 -51.96 -2.68
N TYR A 588 -2.63 -51.93 -1.93
CA TYR A 588 -2.05 -53.12 -1.32
C TYR A 588 -3.04 -53.84 -0.39
N HIS A 589 -3.77 -53.10 0.44
CA HIS A 589 -4.79 -53.63 1.35
C HIS A 589 -5.92 -54.31 0.57
N ALA A 590 -6.44 -53.67 -0.49
CA ALA A 590 -7.48 -54.26 -1.34
C ALA A 590 -7.01 -55.57 -1.99
N ILE A 591 -5.79 -55.60 -2.53
CA ILE A 591 -5.17 -56.80 -3.11
C ILE A 591 -5.04 -57.91 -2.04
N TYR A 592 -4.57 -57.56 -0.83
CA TYR A 592 -4.43 -58.48 0.29
C TYR A 592 -5.78 -59.14 0.66
N LEU A 593 -6.86 -58.36 0.73
CA LEU A 593 -8.20 -58.85 1.07
C LEU A 593 -8.78 -59.82 0.03
N ILE A 594 -8.52 -59.59 -1.26
CA ILE A 594 -9.07 -60.41 -2.33
C ILE A 594 -8.25 -61.69 -2.54
N ILE A 595 -6.92 -61.57 -2.54
CA ILE A 595 -6.01 -62.66 -2.93
C ILE A 595 -5.73 -63.62 -1.78
N THR A 596 -5.52 -63.13 -0.56
CA THR A 596 -5.13 -63.99 0.55
C THR A 596 -6.34 -64.66 1.21
N SER A 597 -6.17 -65.91 1.67
CA SER A 597 -7.24 -66.63 2.38
C SER A 597 -7.64 -65.90 3.67
N ARG A 598 -6.65 -65.43 4.43
CA ARG A 598 -6.84 -64.60 5.63
C ARG A 598 -7.58 -63.30 5.32
N GLY A 599 -7.18 -62.58 4.26
CA GLY A 599 -7.83 -61.34 3.86
C GLY A 599 -9.30 -61.52 3.49
N ARG A 600 -9.64 -62.61 2.79
CA ARG A 600 -11.05 -62.92 2.47
C ARG A 600 -11.87 -63.26 3.71
N ASP A 601 -11.28 -63.91 4.71
CA ASP A 601 -11.93 -64.17 6.00
C ASP A 601 -12.21 -62.87 6.76
N VAL A 602 -11.25 -61.93 6.74
CA VAL A 602 -11.41 -60.57 7.33
C VAL A 602 -12.51 -59.79 6.61
N LEU A 603 -12.48 -59.75 5.27
CA LEU A 603 -13.47 -59.03 4.46
C LEU A 603 -14.89 -59.56 4.69
N LYS A 604 -15.08 -60.88 4.78
CA LYS A 604 -16.37 -61.50 5.11
C LYS A 604 -16.85 -61.13 6.52
N GLY A 605 -15.92 -60.99 7.47
CA GLY A 605 -16.23 -60.59 8.84
C GLY A 605 -16.62 -59.11 8.98
N LEU A 606 -16.03 -58.24 8.17
CA LEU A 606 -16.26 -56.79 8.18
C LEU A 606 -17.46 -56.33 7.34
N PHE A 607 -18.09 -57.24 6.59
CA PHE A 607 -19.26 -56.90 5.79
C PHE A 607 -20.48 -56.59 6.69
N PRO A 608 -21.17 -55.45 6.53
CA PRO A 608 -22.30 -55.09 7.38
C PRO A 608 -23.48 -56.05 7.18
N LYS A 609 -24.13 -56.43 8.27
CA LYS A 609 -25.32 -57.28 8.30
C LYS A 609 -26.49 -56.53 8.93
N ILE A 610 -27.72 -56.87 8.56
CA ILE A 610 -28.92 -56.29 9.19
C ILE A 610 -28.94 -56.55 10.70
N SER A 611 -28.37 -57.68 11.16
CA SER A 611 -28.19 -57.99 12.58
C SER A 611 -27.36 -56.94 13.33
N ASP A 612 -26.43 -56.25 12.66
CA ASP A 612 -25.57 -55.23 13.28
C ASP A 612 -26.40 -53.99 13.73
N ILE A 613 -27.48 -53.65 13.01
CA ILE A 613 -28.39 -52.56 13.39
C ILE A 613 -29.16 -52.93 14.66
N TYR A 614 -29.71 -54.14 14.72
CA TYR A 614 -30.38 -54.63 15.92
C TYR A 614 -29.43 -54.73 17.11
N GLN A 615 -28.19 -55.17 16.88
CA GLN A 615 -27.15 -55.20 17.90
C GLN A 615 -26.80 -53.79 18.39
N ALA A 616 -26.68 -52.80 17.50
CA ALA A 616 -26.42 -51.41 17.89
C ALA A 616 -27.53 -50.83 18.77
N ILE A 617 -28.80 -51.03 18.38
CA ILE A 617 -29.96 -50.58 19.17
C ILE A 617 -29.99 -51.29 20.52
N ASN A 618 -29.83 -52.62 20.55
CA ASN A 618 -29.81 -53.40 21.77
C ASN A 618 -28.65 -53.02 22.70
N ASN A 619 -27.49 -52.68 22.14
CA ASN A 619 -26.33 -52.24 22.90
C ASN A 619 -26.59 -50.86 23.53
N MET A 620 -27.21 -49.94 22.78
CA MET A 620 -27.60 -48.65 23.34
C MET A 620 -28.63 -48.82 24.46
N LEU A 621 -29.66 -49.65 24.24
CA LEU A 621 -30.67 -50.00 25.27
C LEU A 621 -30.03 -50.62 26.53
N PHE A 622 -28.96 -51.39 26.37
CA PHE A 622 -28.19 -51.93 27.48
C PHE A 622 -27.46 -50.80 28.25
N TYR A 623 -26.76 -49.89 27.55
CA TYR A 623 -26.06 -48.77 28.20
C TYR A 623 -27.00 -47.77 28.89
N ILE A 624 -28.23 -47.60 28.40
CA ILE A 624 -29.27 -46.81 29.10
C ILE A 624 -30.10 -47.65 30.10
N HIS A 625 -29.63 -48.85 30.42
CA HIS A 625 -30.21 -49.75 31.44
C HIS A 625 -31.65 -50.22 31.18
N LEU A 626 -32.14 -50.11 29.93
CA LEU A 626 -33.45 -50.64 29.52
C LEU A 626 -33.39 -52.13 29.16
N LYS A 627 -32.19 -52.67 28.90
CA LYS A 627 -31.94 -54.12 28.77
C LYS A 627 -30.88 -54.56 29.77
N LYS A 628 -31.09 -55.74 30.37
CA LYS A 628 -30.19 -56.32 31.38
C LYS A 628 -29.00 -57.10 30.81
N LYS A 629 -29.11 -57.60 29.58
CA LYS A 629 -28.06 -58.41 28.94
C LYS A 629 -27.43 -57.64 27.77
N GLN A 630 -26.10 -57.58 27.77
CA GLN A 630 -25.32 -57.02 26.66
C GLN A 630 -25.48 -57.92 25.42
N PRO A 631 -25.61 -57.34 24.21
CA PRO A 631 -25.65 -58.13 22.98
C PRO A 631 -24.33 -58.87 22.75
N GLU A 632 -24.42 -60.09 22.21
CA GLU A 632 -23.26 -60.93 21.91
C GLU A 632 -22.72 -60.60 20.52
N PHE A 633 -21.40 -60.40 20.40
CA PHE A 633 -20.74 -59.99 19.17
C PHE A 633 -19.88 -61.12 18.55
N ASP A 634 -19.73 -61.07 17.23
CA ASP A 634 -18.85 -61.95 16.44
C ASP A 634 -17.41 -61.38 16.45
N ASN A 635 -16.57 -61.82 15.50
CA ASN A 635 -15.16 -61.40 15.42
C ASN A 635 -14.95 -59.89 15.26
N TYR A 636 -15.94 -59.19 14.70
CA TYR A 636 -16.00 -57.74 14.62
C TYR A 636 -17.38 -57.27 15.07
N ASN A 637 -17.41 -56.28 15.96
CA ASN A 637 -18.66 -55.66 16.40
C ASN A 637 -19.16 -54.60 15.39
N TYR A 638 -20.36 -54.05 15.61
CA TYR A 638 -20.93 -53.05 14.69
C TYR A 638 -20.13 -51.74 14.62
N MET A 639 -19.45 -51.36 15.72
CA MET A 639 -18.66 -50.14 15.81
C MET A 639 -17.41 -50.26 14.93
N GLU A 640 -16.68 -51.37 15.05
CA GLU A 640 -15.49 -51.68 14.26
C GLU A 640 -15.80 -51.79 12.76
N LYS A 641 -16.96 -52.38 12.40
CA LYS A 641 -17.42 -52.42 11.01
C LYS A 641 -17.71 -51.02 10.47
N LEU A 642 -18.42 -50.20 11.24
CA LEU A 642 -18.76 -48.84 10.85
C LEU A 642 -17.49 -47.99 10.65
N GLU A 643 -16.54 -48.08 11.57
CA GLU A 643 -15.24 -47.40 11.46
C GLU A 643 -14.48 -47.81 10.21
N TYR A 644 -14.40 -49.11 9.93
CA TYR A 644 -13.69 -49.63 8.77
C TYR A 644 -14.27 -49.10 7.45
N TRP A 645 -15.60 -49.09 7.32
CA TRP A 645 -16.26 -48.58 6.11
C TRP A 645 -16.20 -47.06 6.00
N ALA A 646 -16.30 -46.34 7.11
CA ALA A 646 -16.10 -44.89 7.15
C ALA A 646 -14.68 -44.52 6.70
N LEU A 647 -13.66 -45.26 7.14
CA LEU A 647 -12.28 -45.09 6.71
C LEU A 647 -12.09 -45.36 5.22
N ILE A 648 -12.67 -46.45 4.68
CA ILE A 648 -12.59 -46.75 3.24
C ILE A 648 -13.20 -45.61 2.42
N TRP A 649 -14.40 -45.17 2.82
CA TRP A 649 -15.10 -44.07 2.16
C TRP A 649 -14.27 -42.79 2.18
N GLY A 650 -13.81 -42.37 3.36
CA GLY A 650 -13.02 -41.16 3.52
C GLY A 650 -11.72 -41.22 2.72
N THR A 651 -11.01 -42.36 2.74
CA THR A 651 -9.77 -42.53 1.98
C THR A 651 -10.01 -42.44 0.47
N LEU A 652 -11.10 -43.01 -0.03
CA LEU A 652 -11.48 -42.96 -1.44
C LEU A 652 -11.81 -41.52 -1.87
N ILE A 653 -12.65 -40.82 -1.11
CA ILE A 653 -13.00 -39.42 -1.41
C ILE A 653 -11.75 -38.53 -1.34
N MET A 654 -10.95 -38.65 -0.29
CA MET A 654 -9.72 -37.87 -0.11
C MET A 654 -8.72 -38.14 -1.22
N GLY A 655 -8.57 -39.40 -1.65
CA GLY A 655 -7.73 -39.79 -2.76
C GLY A 655 -8.18 -39.18 -4.08
N ILE A 656 -9.47 -39.30 -4.44
CA ILE A 656 -10.01 -38.76 -5.70
C ILE A 656 -9.92 -37.23 -5.72
N THR A 657 -10.43 -36.57 -4.69
CA THR A 657 -10.41 -35.10 -4.60
C THR A 657 -8.98 -34.57 -4.53
N GLY A 658 -8.08 -35.25 -3.83
CA GLY A 658 -6.66 -34.91 -3.78
C GLY A 658 -5.97 -35.00 -5.13
N LEU A 659 -6.22 -36.07 -5.92
CA LEU A 659 -5.70 -36.21 -7.28
C LEU A 659 -6.24 -35.13 -8.22
N ILE A 660 -7.51 -34.75 -8.08
CA ILE A 660 -8.10 -33.63 -8.85
C ILE A 660 -7.37 -32.32 -8.56
N LEU A 661 -7.08 -32.05 -7.29
CA LEU A 661 -6.38 -30.84 -6.85
C LEU A 661 -4.88 -30.87 -7.15
N TRP A 662 -4.27 -32.05 -7.28
CA TRP A 662 -2.87 -32.22 -7.64
C TRP A 662 -2.66 -31.97 -9.14
N PHE A 663 -3.56 -32.44 -10.00
CA PHE A 663 -3.45 -32.30 -11.46
C PHE A 663 -4.56 -31.45 -12.08
N PRO A 664 -4.77 -30.20 -11.62
CA PRO A 664 -5.92 -29.40 -12.03
C PRO A 664 -5.90 -29.03 -13.52
N THR A 665 -4.72 -28.95 -14.14
CA THR A 665 -4.58 -28.67 -15.58
C THR A 665 -5.03 -29.85 -16.45
N ILE A 666 -4.78 -31.09 -16.02
CA ILE A 666 -5.22 -32.30 -16.73
C ILE A 666 -6.71 -32.49 -16.52
N VAL A 667 -7.22 -32.30 -15.30
CA VAL A 667 -8.66 -32.38 -15.03
C VAL A 667 -9.43 -31.34 -15.83
N GLY A 668 -8.88 -30.14 -15.95
CA GLY A 668 -9.47 -29.06 -16.74
C GLY A 668 -9.54 -29.32 -18.25
N THR A 669 -9.03 -30.44 -18.80
CA THR A 669 -9.23 -30.77 -20.22
C THR A 669 -10.49 -31.59 -20.49
N TRP A 670 -11.00 -32.31 -19.49
CA TRP A 670 -12.13 -33.25 -19.67
C TRP A 670 -13.28 -33.04 -18.68
N ALA A 671 -13.05 -32.31 -17.58
CA ALA A 671 -14.06 -32.07 -16.55
C ALA A 671 -14.48 -30.59 -16.47
N PRO A 672 -15.71 -30.28 -16.03
CA PRO A 672 -16.15 -28.92 -15.85
C PRO A 672 -15.44 -28.20 -14.71
N VAL A 673 -15.28 -26.89 -14.86
CA VAL A 673 -14.61 -25.94 -13.96
C VAL A 673 -15.01 -26.10 -12.49
N TRP A 674 -16.31 -26.27 -12.24
CA TRP A 674 -16.86 -26.34 -10.89
C TRP A 674 -16.34 -27.57 -10.11
N LEU A 675 -15.91 -28.63 -10.79
CA LEU A 675 -15.42 -29.85 -10.16
C LEU A 675 -14.17 -29.61 -9.33
N ILE A 676 -13.26 -28.72 -9.78
CA ILE A 676 -12.03 -28.39 -9.04
C ILE A 676 -12.38 -27.66 -7.73
N LYS A 677 -13.27 -26.66 -7.79
CA LYS A 677 -13.74 -25.93 -6.60
C LYS A 677 -14.49 -26.84 -5.63
N VAL A 678 -15.40 -27.66 -6.13
CA VAL A 678 -16.15 -28.63 -5.30
C VAL A 678 -15.19 -29.65 -4.68
N SER A 679 -14.19 -30.13 -5.41
CA SER A 679 -13.18 -31.05 -4.87
C SER A 679 -12.38 -30.40 -3.74
N GLN A 680 -12.03 -29.11 -3.84
CA GLN A 680 -11.36 -28.39 -2.75
C GLN A 680 -12.21 -28.34 -1.48
N ILE A 681 -13.51 -28.07 -1.63
CA ILE A 681 -14.46 -28.01 -0.51
C ILE A 681 -14.61 -29.39 0.13
N ILE A 682 -14.91 -30.41 -0.69
CA ILE A 682 -15.10 -31.80 -0.21
C ILE A 682 -13.82 -32.28 0.48
N HIS A 683 -12.65 -32.08 -0.13
CA HIS A 683 -11.37 -32.52 0.44
C HIS A 683 -11.13 -31.90 1.82
N PHE A 684 -11.45 -30.61 1.98
CA PHE A 684 -11.27 -29.93 3.26
C PHE A 684 -12.24 -30.42 4.34
N TYR A 685 -13.54 -30.53 4.01
CA TYR A 685 -14.54 -30.98 4.99
C TYR A 685 -14.41 -32.47 5.33
N GLU A 686 -14.06 -33.30 4.35
CA GLU A 686 -13.79 -34.72 4.58
C GLU A 686 -12.54 -34.89 5.47
N ALA A 687 -11.50 -34.06 5.31
CA ALA A 687 -10.35 -34.07 6.23
C ALA A 687 -10.74 -33.77 7.68
N ILE A 688 -11.66 -32.82 7.89
CA ILE A 688 -12.23 -32.54 9.23
C ILE A 688 -12.99 -33.76 9.75
N LEU A 689 -13.91 -34.30 8.95
CA LEU A 689 -14.74 -35.44 9.34
C LEU A 689 -13.88 -36.66 9.69
N ALA A 690 -12.90 -37.00 8.85
CA ALA A 690 -11.98 -38.11 9.09
C ALA A 690 -11.12 -37.91 10.35
N THR A 691 -10.63 -36.69 10.59
CA THR A 691 -9.85 -36.37 11.79
C THR A 691 -10.70 -36.49 13.05
N LEU A 692 -11.94 -35.97 13.03
CA LEU A 692 -12.86 -36.08 14.16
C LEU A 692 -13.30 -37.53 14.39
N ALA A 693 -13.58 -38.29 13.34
CA ALA A 693 -13.91 -39.72 13.47
C ALA A 693 -12.78 -40.50 14.15
N ILE A 694 -11.52 -40.20 13.82
CA ILE A 694 -10.38 -40.85 14.48
C ILE A 694 -10.24 -40.42 15.95
N ILE A 695 -10.34 -39.12 16.24
CA ILE A 695 -10.11 -38.60 17.60
C ILE A 695 -11.28 -38.92 18.54
N ILE A 696 -12.52 -38.73 18.08
CA ILE A 696 -13.72 -38.84 18.93
C ILE A 696 -14.18 -40.29 19.02
N TRP A 697 -14.23 -40.99 17.89
CA TRP A 697 -14.84 -42.31 17.83
C TRP A 697 -13.78 -43.41 17.99
N HIS A 698 -12.79 -43.46 17.09
CA HIS A 698 -11.79 -44.54 17.10
C HIS A 698 -10.93 -44.52 18.38
N TRP A 699 -10.33 -43.39 18.74
CA TRP A 699 -9.52 -43.29 19.96
C TRP A 699 -10.32 -43.49 21.24
N PHE A 700 -11.63 -43.21 21.23
CA PHE A 700 -12.47 -43.55 22.37
C PHE A 700 -12.46 -45.06 22.63
N PHE A 701 -12.73 -45.89 21.63
CA PHE A 701 -12.75 -47.34 21.82
C PHE A 701 -11.36 -47.95 22.07
N VAL A 702 -10.28 -47.29 21.62
CA VAL A 702 -8.92 -47.81 21.78
C VAL A 702 -8.21 -47.31 23.04
N ILE A 703 -8.52 -46.10 23.52
CA ILE A 703 -7.79 -45.41 24.62
C ILE A 703 -8.71 -45.18 25.81
N PHE A 704 -9.92 -44.67 25.57
CA PHE A 704 -10.78 -44.11 26.63
C PHE A 704 -11.89 -45.04 27.13
N HIS A 705 -12.18 -46.13 26.42
CA HIS A 705 -13.20 -47.09 26.84
C HIS A 705 -12.79 -47.73 28.19
N PRO A 706 -13.64 -47.73 29.23
CA PRO A 706 -13.23 -48.15 30.58
C PRO A 706 -12.64 -49.56 30.69
N SER A 707 -13.04 -50.51 29.81
CA SER A 707 -12.45 -51.86 29.78
C SER A 707 -11.02 -51.87 29.21
N GLU A 708 -10.75 -50.96 28.27
CA GLU A 708 -9.52 -50.87 27.49
C GLU A 708 -8.52 -49.86 28.06
N TYR A 709 -9.00 -48.93 28.89
CA TYR A 709 -8.20 -47.88 29.48
C TYR A 709 -6.99 -48.49 30.22
N PRO A 710 -5.78 -47.96 30.03
CA PRO A 710 -5.42 -46.75 29.26
C PRO A 710 -5.19 -46.92 27.75
N LEU A 711 -5.00 -48.13 27.24
CA LEU A 711 -4.72 -48.37 25.81
C LEU A 711 -4.92 -49.86 25.47
N ASN A 712 -5.65 -50.13 24.38
CA ASN A 712 -5.72 -51.47 23.80
C ASN A 712 -4.45 -51.79 22.98
N PHE A 713 -3.59 -52.66 23.54
CA PHE A 713 -2.32 -53.07 22.93
C PHE A 713 -2.45 -53.99 21.72
N VAL A 714 -3.64 -54.48 21.38
CA VAL A 714 -3.86 -55.35 20.22
C VAL A 714 -3.41 -54.65 18.93
N SER A 715 -3.60 -53.34 18.83
CA SER A 715 -3.18 -52.52 17.69
C SER A 715 -1.66 -52.34 17.56
N ILE A 716 -0.89 -52.71 18.59
CA ILE A 716 0.58 -52.59 18.65
C ILE A 716 1.27 -53.95 18.59
N ASN A 717 0.78 -54.93 19.36
CA ASN A 717 1.41 -56.25 19.49
C ASN A 717 0.63 -57.36 18.76
N GLY A 718 -0.58 -57.07 18.25
CA GLY A 718 -1.42 -58.03 17.53
C GLY A 718 -2.05 -59.12 18.38
N THR A 719 -1.94 -59.09 19.73
CA THR A 719 -2.36 -60.17 20.62
C THR A 719 -3.28 -59.70 21.76
N MET A 720 -4.21 -60.55 22.17
CA MET A 720 -5.22 -60.26 23.20
C MET A 720 -5.26 -61.39 24.25
N PRO A 721 -5.49 -61.11 25.55
CA PRO A 721 -5.74 -62.16 26.54
C PRO A 721 -7.01 -62.98 26.23
N VAL A 722 -6.99 -64.28 26.50
CA VAL A 722 -8.12 -65.18 26.20
C VAL A 722 -9.41 -64.81 26.95
N VAL A 723 -9.30 -64.42 28.22
CA VAL A 723 -10.46 -64.02 29.06
C VAL A 723 -11.16 -62.82 28.45
N HIS A 724 -10.39 -61.79 28.10
CA HIS A 724 -10.89 -60.58 27.46
C HIS A 724 -11.48 -60.87 26.07
N TYR A 725 -10.85 -61.75 25.29
CA TYR A 725 -11.38 -62.18 24.00
C TYR A 725 -12.75 -62.89 24.13
N LYS A 726 -12.95 -63.69 25.18
CA LYS A 726 -14.21 -64.38 25.46
C LYS A 726 -15.34 -63.41 25.79
N GLU A 727 -15.03 -62.33 26.50
CA GLU A 727 -16.01 -61.30 26.87
C GLU A 727 -16.43 -60.45 25.67
N GLU A 728 -15.47 -59.98 24.86
CA GLU A 728 -15.77 -59.08 23.73
C GLU A 728 -16.25 -59.81 22.47
N HIS A 729 -15.75 -61.02 22.21
CA HIS A 729 -15.98 -61.77 20.98
C HIS A 729 -16.60 -63.14 21.23
N LYS A 730 -17.54 -63.20 22.17
CA LYS A 730 -18.16 -64.43 22.68
C LYS A 730 -18.67 -65.37 21.59
N LEU A 731 -19.42 -64.87 20.58
CA LEU A 731 -19.95 -65.72 19.51
C LEU A 731 -18.83 -66.32 18.66
N LYS A 732 -17.75 -65.55 18.44
CA LYS A 732 -16.61 -66.04 17.67
C LYS A 732 -15.84 -67.10 18.45
N PHE A 733 -15.63 -66.88 19.74
CA PHE A 733 -15.02 -67.86 20.63
C PHE A 733 -15.79 -69.19 20.62
N TYR A 734 -17.13 -69.13 20.71
CA TYR A 734 -17.99 -70.32 20.65
C TYR A 734 -17.87 -71.04 19.30
N ASN A 735 -17.85 -70.29 18.20
CA ASN A 735 -17.67 -70.84 16.86
C ASN A 735 -16.30 -71.47 16.63
N VAL A 736 -15.23 -70.95 17.26
CA VAL A 736 -13.88 -71.55 17.21
C VAL A 736 -13.86 -72.92 17.89
N ILE A 737 -14.52 -73.05 19.05
CA ILE A 737 -14.64 -74.31 19.79
C ILE A 737 -15.48 -75.32 18.99
N VAL A 738 -16.61 -74.89 18.43
CA VAL A 738 -17.45 -75.71 17.55
C VAL A 738 -16.65 -76.20 16.33
N GLU A 739 -15.93 -75.31 15.64
CA GLU A 739 -15.15 -75.67 14.46
C GLU A 739 -13.99 -76.62 14.80
N TRP A 740 -13.37 -76.50 15.98
CA TRP A 740 -12.39 -77.48 16.47
C TRP A 740 -13.02 -78.87 16.69
N LEU A 741 -14.16 -78.93 17.36
CA LEU A 741 -14.88 -80.19 17.61
C LEU A 741 -15.39 -80.85 16.32
N GLU A 742 -15.85 -80.07 15.34
CA GLU A 742 -16.24 -80.55 14.01
C GLU A 742 -15.06 -81.20 13.27
N VAL A 743 -13.88 -80.59 13.34
CA VAL A 743 -12.65 -81.14 12.74
C VAL A 743 -12.23 -82.42 13.46
N LYS A 744 -12.29 -82.44 14.80
CA LYS A 744 -11.95 -83.61 15.62
C LYS A 744 -12.88 -84.81 15.37
N LYS A 745 -14.19 -84.57 15.21
CA LYS A 745 -15.18 -85.61 14.88
C LYS A 745 -15.18 -86.04 13.41
N GLY A 746 -14.32 -85.46 12.57
CA GLY A 746 -14.27 -85.76 11.13
C GLY A 746 -15.43 -85.20 10.31
N ILE A 747 -16.31 -84.39 10.92
CA ILE A 747 -17.45 -83.74 10.26
C ILE A 747 -16.97 -82.67 9.27
N ARG A 748 -15.83 -82.02 9.57
CA ARG A 748 -15.23 -80.99 8.73
C ARG A 748 -13.78 -81.32 8.37
N ASN A 749 -13.43 -81.15 7.09
CA ASN A 749 -12.07 -81.37 6.62
C ASN A 749 -11.11 -80.31 7.20
N SER A 750 -10.00 -80.75 7.80
CA SER A 750 -8.96 -79.90 8.42
C SER A 750 -8.38 -78.85 7.46
N LYS A 751 -8.36 -79.11 6.13
CA LYS A 751 -7.91 -78.15 5.12
C LYS A 751 -8.88 -76.96 4.93
N LYS A 752 -10.17 -77.13 5.23
CA LYS A 752 -11.23 -76.09 5.11
C LYS A 752 -11.49 -75.31 6.42
N GLN A 753 -10.70 -75.56 7.45
CA GLN A 753 -10.79 -74.82 8.72
C GLN A 753 -10.41 -73.34 8.51
N ASN A 754 -11.17 -72.44 9.14
CA ASN A 754 -10.94 -71.00 9.10
C ASN A 754 -9.52 -70.68 9.61
N ASN A 755 -8.83 -69.74 8.94
CA ASN A 755 -7.47 -69.37 9.33
C ASN A 755 -7.40 -68.80 10.76
N PHE A 756 -8.47 -68.17 11.21
CA PHE A 756 -8.57 -67.68 12.58
C PHE A 756 -8.51 -68.82 13.60
N THR A 757 -9.24 -69.91 13.35
CA THR A 757 -9.26 -71.11 14.19
C THR A 757 -7.90 -71.81 14.19
N LYS A 758 -7.20 -71.86 13.04
CA LYS A 758 -5.82 -72.38 12.96
C LYS A 758 -4.84 -71.56 13.81
N LEU A 759 -4.92 -70.23 13.73
CA LEU A 759 -4.08 -69.31 14.51
C LEU A 759 -4.36 -69.43 16.01
N PHE A 760 -5.64 -69.56 16.39
CA PHE A 760 -6.07 -69.75 17.78
C PHE A 760 -5.49 -71.05 18.36
N VAL A 761 -5.69 -72.18 17.68
CA VAL A 761 -5.19 -73.50 18.10
C VAL A 761 -3.68 -73.47 18.25
N SER A 762 -2.95 -72.99 17.24
CA SER A 762 -1.49 -72.89 17.26
C SER A 762 -0.98 -72.06 18.43
N SER A 763 -1.74 -71.06 18.88
CA SER A 763 -1.34 -70.16 19.97
C SER A 763 -1.59 -70.77 21.34
N ILE A 764 -2.68 -71.51 21.52
CA ILE A 764 -2.92 -72.28 22.76
C ILE A 764 -1.82 -73.34 22.92
N GLU A 765 -1.51 -74.08 21.87
CA GLU A 765 -0.45 -75.12 21.88
C GLU A 765 0.93 -74.53 22.17
N LYS A 766 1.24 -73.34 21.63
CA LYS A 766 2.51 -72.63 21.89
C LYS A 766 2.66 -72.18 23.34
N ASN A 767 1.57 -72.03 24.10
CA ASN A 767 1.58 -71.72 25.53
C ASN A 767 1.63 -73.00 26.42
N GLY A 768 1.87 -74.18 25.83
CA GLY A 768 2.10 -75.43 26.57
C GLY A 768 0.82 -76.17 26.98
N ILE A 769 -0.35 -75.78 26.47
CA ILE A 769 -1.65 -76.40 26.76
C ILE A 769 -2.18 -77.06 25.48
N THR A 770 -2.64 -78.31 25.56
CA THR A 770 -3.28 -78.95 24.40
C THR A 770 -4.67 -78.36 24.18
N MET A 771 -5.06 -78.15 22.92
CA MET A 771 -6.36 -77.56 22.59
C MET A 771 -7.54 -78.36 23.18
N ASP A 772 -7.40 -79.68 23.30
CA ASP A 772 -8.40 -80.54 23.93
C ASP A 772 -8.58 -80.29 25.43
N ALA A 773 -7.47 -80.13 26.17
CA ALA A 773 -7.53 -79.81 27.60
C ALA A 773 -8.14 -78.42 27.81
N PHE A 774 -7.79 -77.46 26.95
CA PHE A 774 -8.36 -76.12 26.96
C PHE A 774 -9.88 -76.14 26.72
N VAL A 775 -10.35 -76.83 25.67
CA VAL A 775 -11.78 -76.91 25.33
C VAL A 775 -12.58 -77.61 26.44
N GLN A 776 -12.06 -78.68 27.03
CA GLN A 776 -12.74 -79.37 28.14
C GLN A 776 -12.86 -78.48 29.38
N ASN A 777 -11.80 -77.74 29.71
CA ASN A 777 -11.85 -76.79 30.82
C ASN A 777 -12.92 -75.70 30.60
N GLU A 778 -13.01 -75.16 29.38
CA GLU A 778 -14.02 -74.16 29.02
C GLU A 778 -15.46 -74.73 29.01
N LEU A 779 -15.65 -75.96 28.55
CA LEU A 779 -16.96 -76.62 28.56
C LEU A 779 -17.47 -76.94 29.97
N ASN A 780 -16.56 -77.15 30.92
CA ASN A 780 -16.89 -77.38 32.32
C ASN A 780 -17.15 -76.08 33.08
N SER A 781 -16.45 -75.00 32.72
CA SER A 781 -16.56 -73.70 33.40
C SER A 781 -17.72 -72.83 32.87
N ASP A 782 -18.06 -72.93 31.59
CA ASP A 782 -19.10 -72.11 30.93
C ASP A 782 -20.34 -72.94 30.55
N LYS A 783 -21.40 -72.83 31.36
CA LYS A 783 -22.68 -73.51 31.15
C LYS A 783 -23.38 -73.08 29.85
N GLU A 784 -23.26 -71.82 29.43
CA GLU A 784 -23.87 -71.33 28.19
C GLU A 784 -23.15 -71.91 26.96
N LEU A 785 -21.81 -71.99 27.00
CA LEU A 785 -21.02 -72.65 25.96
C LEU A 785 -21.38 -74.14 25.86
N ASN A 786 -21.50 -74.85 26.99
CA ASN A 786 -21.88 -76.26 27.02
C ASN A 786 -23.24 -76.50 26.33
N LEU A 787 -24.24 -75.68 26.65
CA LEU A 787 -25.56 -75.71 26.02
C LEU A 787 -25.49 -75.37 24.52
N PHE A 788 -24.69 -74.37 24.14
CA PHE A 788 -24.51 -73.97 22.75
C PHE A 788 -23.91 -75.10 21.91
N VAL A 789 -22.89 -75.79 22.41
CA VAL A 789 -22.24 -76.92 21.72
C VAL A 789 -23.15 -78.16 21.68
N LYS A 790 -23.92 -78.45 22.75
CA LYS A 790 -24.96 -79.50 22.75
C LYS A 790 -26.06 -79.23 21.71
N GLY A 791 -26.50 -77.98 21.59
CA GLY A 791 -27.47 -77.55 20.58
C GLY A 791 -27.00 -77.75 19.13
N LYS A 792 -25.70 -77.95 18.91
CA LYS A 792 -25.08 -78.27 17.62
C LYS A 792 -24.81 -79.77 17.42
N GLY A 793 -25.12 -80.63 18.40
CA GLY A 793 -24.90 -82.08 18.32
C GLY A 793 -23.43 -82.52 18.43
N LEU A 794 -22.57 -81.68 19.01
CA LEU A 794 -21.11 -81.90 19.06
C LEU A 794 -20.59 -82.40 20.42
N LEU A 795 -21.47 -82.48 21.42
CA LEU A 795 -21.28 -83.16 22.71
C LEU A 795 -22.37 -84.20 22.83
#